data_AF-A0A537M838-F1
#
_entry.id   AF-A0A537M838-F1
#
_cell.length_a   1.000
_cell.length_b   1.000
_cell.length_c   1.000
_cell.angle_alpha   90.00
_cell.angle_beta   90.00
_cell.angle_gamma   90.00
#
_symmetry.space_group_name_H-M   'P 1'
#
loop_
_entity.id
_entity.type
_entity.pdbx_description
1 polymer ?
#
loop_
_entity_poly.entity_id
_entity_poly.type
_entity_poly.pdbx_seq_one_letter_code
_entity_poly.pdbx_strand_id
1 'polypeptide(L)'
;MSRTASAAALEPRDPKFKATDMAALRAIAQAAVDVELFTIPLYMTSLYSIAGTHEINDQYALYQGWIWPGAGPVAVPNSPTEKAFNILFSIFIEEMLHLQMAGNMATAVGISPSFTSTALQTSDHGWKCYGEFNSVIPNIIDLRDTFLEEPHKCELNVPVDIGPLDDKRLALFLAIEQPDEDARKAIREEAKRKYFPSVPFDNWTAQQPLPLFGTIGHMYQCYYDYLHVTYTDGSKLWNAVFDAQAVQKDHFNQTAKLPQYAFSLALDLSSPETAFSEMCRMMDAITDQGEGSELVHRPNPLLQVVKDEYRSVKPNLEQLYVSYDNAGTKLPRSAAANARSDNDKGDHYERFTLLNEMLPQIETWAKNGKPGNWTAADFIAPNAPGGAWPNPHGLPSPEDLADAWNRIYSENGAADSSFTLFSQACVGSIAGTTTVLEAYWQDPAVGFPGPAMGGTGNRLSTIWAAMGRKPDLSLGLEPMPKDTLAHSCQAIDYNIKQGGQVNACATVQTFHSCIGSNNCHAEGGCGFVNKVTGGGSCSGGGGGSCSTPAASTAGEGVGGGGAGGGGVGGVCGAPVLYSGPGDNKCKSFGGCAVPISASQLYPPPPNGQPVAGMQGFDFVADPSGFNGYSSVKTGIVTYKGGDKVDEVAYKAFQMAMANRSPPVEVPETMPTPSTLRIVFPPST
;
A
#
# COMPACT_ATOMS: atom_id res chain seq x y z
N MET A 1 13.59 -15.29 29.20
CA MET A 1 12.70 -16.16 30.03
C MET A 1 11.47 -16.47 29.19
N SER A 2 10.69 -17.52 29.48
CA SER A 2 9.55 -17.93 28.65
C SER A 2 8.31 -17.04 28.83
N ARG A 3 7.58 -16.75 27.75
CA ARG A 3 6.23 -16.15 27.75
C ARG A 3 5.31 -16.87 28.75
N THR A 4 4.46 -16.13 29.46
CA THR A 4 3.50 -16.70 30.40
C THR A 4 2.09 -16.21 30.09
N ALA A 5 1.15 -17.13 29.88
CA ALA A 5 -0.27 -16.77 29.75
C ALA A 5 -0.83 -16.27 31.08
N SER A 6 -1.89 -15.46 31.05
CA SER A 6 -2.55 -15.02 32.27
C SER A 6 -3.08 -16.20 33.09
N ALA A 7 -3.14 -16.04 34.42
CA ALA A 7 -3.61 -17.09 35.31
C ALA A 7 -5.03 -17.58 34.94
N ALA A 8 -5.91 -16.65 34.55
CA ALA A 8 -7.27 -16.97 34.13
C ALA A 8 -7.33 -17.82 32.85
N ALA A 9 -6.41 -17.60 31.90
CA ALA A 9 -6.32 -18.39 30.67
C ALA A 9 -5.77 -19.81 30.89
N LEU A 10 -5.02 -20.03 31.97
CA LEU A 10 -4.44 -21.32 32.34
C LEU A 10 -5.42 -22.23 33.10
N GLU A 11 -6.49 -21.69 33.68
CA GLU A 11 -7.52 -22.46 34.37
C GLU A 11 -8.41 -23.24 33.37
N PRO A 12 -8.56 -24.58 33.50
CA PRO A 12 -9.38 -25.36 32.58
C PRO A 12 -10.85 -24.91 32.55
N ARG A 13 -11.36 -24.61 31.36
CA ARG A 13 -12.71 -24.10 31.14
C ARG A 13 -13.71 -25.19 30.76
N ASP A 14 -14.99 -24.98 31.05
CA ASP A 14 -16.08 -25.88 30.62
C ASP A 14 -16.16 -25.92 29.07
N PRO A 15 -16.09 -27.12 28.43
CA PRO A 15 -16.15 -27.30 26.99
C PRO A 15 -17.35 -26.65 26.29
N LYS A 16 -18.46 -26.37 27.01
CA LYS A 16 -19.62 -25.68 26.42
C LYS A 16 -19.29 -24.28 25.89
N PHE A 17 -18.22 -23.65 26.40
CA PHE A 17 -17.79 -22.32 25.96
C PHE A 17 -16.90 -22.35 24.73
N LYS A 18 -16.46 -23.53 24.27
CA LYS A 18 -15.50 -23.68 23.18
C LYS A 18 -15.88 -22.90 21.92
N ALA A 19 -17.15 -22.94 21.50
CA ALA A 19 -17.60 -22.19 20.33
C ALA A 19 -17.53 -20.66 20.54
N THR A 20 -17.76 -20.18 21.76
CA THR A 20 -17.64 -18.76 22.11
C THR A 20 -16.18 -18.34 22.12
N ASP A 21 -15.30 -19.16 22.70
CA ASP A 21 -13.86 -18.88 22.76
C ASP A 21 -13.22 -18.91 21.36
N MET A 22 -13.65 -19.82 20.48
CA MET A 22 -13.27 -19.82 19.06
C MET A 22 -13.69 -18.53 18.35
N ALA A 23 -14.92 -18.06 18.59
CA ALA A 23 -15.41 -16.82 17.99
C ALA A 23 -14.65 -15.59 18.53
N ALA A 24 -14.33 -15.56 19.82
CA ALA A 24 -13.57 -14.47 20.43
C ALA A 24 -12.14 -14.40 19.86
N LEU A 25 -11.43 -15.54 19.80
CA LEU A 25 -10.10 -15.62 19.21
C LEU A 25 -10.08 -15.13 17.76
N ARG A 26 -11.05 -15.58 16.94
CA ARG A 26 -11.18 -15.17 15.54
C ARG A 26 -11.52 -13.69 15.39
N ALA A 27 -12.36 -13.14 16.27
CA ALA A 27 -12.64 -11.72 16.29
C ALA A 27 -11.37 -10.92 16.63
N ILE A 28 -10.56 -11.36 17.61
CA ILE A 28 -9.27 -10.71 17.93
C ILE A 28 -8.31 -10.80 16.75
N ALA A 29 -8.28 -11.92 16.04
CA ALA A 29 -7.46 -12.08 14.83
C ALA A 29 -7.81 -11.06 13.74
N GLN A 30 -9.11 -10.78 13.53
CA GLN A 30 -9.54 -9.71 12.63
C GLN A 30 -9.23 -8.32 13.19
N ALA A 31 -9.38 -8.11 14.51
CA ALA A 31 -9.04 -6.84 15.15
C ALA A 31 -7.55 -6.49 15.00
N ALA A 32 -6.67 -7.50 15.04
CA ALA A 32 -5.25 -7.35 14.73
C ALA A 32 -5.04 -6.86 13.29
N VAL A 33 -5.67 -7.51 12.30
CA VAL A 33 -5.61 -7.06 10.90
C VAL A 33 -6.14 -5.63 10.75
N ASP A 34 -7.23 -5.30 11.43
CA ASP A 34 -7.84 -3.96 11.37
C ASP A 34 -6.90 -2.88 11.93
N VAL A 35 -6.21 -3.12 13.06
CA VAL A 35 -5.32 -2.11 13.65
C VAL A 35 -4.04 -1.92 12.84
N GLU A 36 -3.40 -3.00 12.36
CA GLU A 36 -2.20 -2.86 11.51
C GLU A 36 -2.54 -2.23 10.15
N LEU A 37 -3.74 -2.45 9.64
CA LEU A 37 -4.19 -1.78 8.40
C LEU A 37 -4.53 -0.31 8.64
N PHE A 38 -5.03 0.03 9.84
CA PHE A 38 -5.35 1.40 10.23
C PHE A 38 -4.09 2.27 10.35
N THR A 39 -2.97 1.76 10.85
CA THR A 39 -1.72 2.54 10.98
C THR A 39 -1.12 2.90 9.62
N ILE A 40 -1.27 2.06 8.60
CA ILE A 40 -0.63 2.22 7.28
C ILE A 40 -1.03 3.54 6.58
N PRO A 41 -2.32 3.84 6.25
CA PRO A 41 -2.67 5.13 5.63
C PRO A 41 -2.41 6.32 6.55
N LEU A 42 -2.49 6.12 7.87
CA LEU A 42 -2.23 7.15 8.86
C LEU A 42 -0.77 7.61 8.82
N TYR A 43 0.17 6.69 8.98
CA TYR A 43 1.61 6.98 8.96
C TYR A 43 2.07 7.38 7.56
N MET A 44 1.54 6.75 6.52
CA MET A 44 1.85 7.11 5.13
C MET A 44 1.44 8.55 4.79
N THR A 45 0.28 9.02 5.28
CA THR A 45 -0.15 10.41 5.04
C THR A 45 0.80 11.41 5.68
N SER A 46 1.26 11.17 6.91
CA SER A 46 2.24 12.04 7.57
C SER A 46 3.64 11.91 6.97
N LEU A 47 4.07 10.71 6.56
CA LEU A 47 5.33 10.47 5.85
C LEU A 47 5.44 11.38 4.62
N TYR A 48 4.44 11.36 3.75
CA TYR A 48 4.46 12.13 2.51
C TYR A 48 4.13 13.62 2.70
N SER A 49 3.78 14.05 3.92
CA SER A 49 3.68 15.47 4.26
C SER A 49 5.03 16.14 4.49
N ILE A 50 6.07 15.34 4.78
CA ILE A 50 7.45 15.81 4.92
C ILE A 50 7.90 16.36 3.57
N ALA A 51 8.36 17.61 3.56
CA ALA A 51 8.74 18.30 2.35
C ALA A 51 10.05 17.73 1.79
N GLY A 52 10.15 17.69 0.47
CA GLY A 52 11.35 17.26 -0.20
C GLY A 52 11.11 16.98 -1.67
N THR A 53 12.16 16.60 -2.34
CA THR A 53 12.15 16.30 -3.77
C THR A 53 13.03 15.08 -4.01
N HIS A 54 12.72 14.30 -5.03
CA HIS A 54 13.57 13.18 -5.44
C HIS A 54 13.85 13.25 -6.94
N GLU A 55 15.04 12.79 -7.33
CA GLU A 55 15.30 12.55 -8.74
C GLU A 55 14.49 11.34 -9.20
N ILE A 56 13.92 11.44 -10.40
CA ILE A 56 13.31 10.28 -11.06
C ILE A 56 14.45 9.51 -11.72
N ASN A 57 14.93 8.45 -11.07
CA ASN A 57 16.08 7.70 -11.55
C ASN A 57 15.81 6.20 -11.69
N ASP A 58 16.36 5.64 -12.75
CA ASP A 58 16.31 4.22 -13.05
C ASP A 58 17.61 3.83 -13.77
N GLN A 59 17.79 2.54 -14.01
CA GLN A 59 18.95 2.02 -14.75
C GLN A 59 18.98 2.44 -16.23
N TYR A 60 17.93 3.08 -16.74
CA TYR A 60 17.75 3.47 -18.14
C TYR A 60 17.94 4.97 -18.38
N ALA A 61 18.03 5.77 -17.31
CA ALA A 61 18.19 7.22 -17.32
C ALA A 61 17.14 7.96 -18.17
N LEU A 62 15.89 7.48 -18.19
CA LEU A 62 14.81 8.07 -19.02
C LEU A 62 14.44 9.51 -18.63
N TYR A 63 14.72 9.91 -17.40
CA TYR A 63 14.38 11.20 -16.81
C TYR A 63 15.61 11.97 -16.34
N GLN A 64 16.75 11.78 -17.01
CA GLN A 64 18.00 12.44 -16.62
C GLN A 64 17.81 13.96 -16.45
N GLY A 65 18.21 14.49 -15.30
CA GLY A 65 18.10 15.92 -14.99
C GLY A 65 16.73 16.37 -14.49
N TRP A 66 15.78 15.46 -14.25
CA TRP A 66 14.48 15.77 -13.66
C TRP A 66 14.48 15.55 -12.15
N ILE A 67 13.81 16.45 -11.46
CA ILE A 67 13.48 16.29 -10.05
C ILE A 67 11.97 16.43 -9.87
N TRP A 68 11.39 15.66 -8.96
CA TRP A 68 9.96 15.66 -8.70
C TRP A 68 9.66 16.04 -7.25
N PRO A 69 8.62 16.86 -7.00
CA PRO A 69 8.13 17.11 -5.66
C PRO A 69 7.66 15.83 -4.96
N GLY A 70 8.16 15.62 -3.76
CA GLY A 70 7.92 14.43 -2.95
C GLY A 70 9.23 13.92 -2.36
N ALA A 71 9.28 13.77 -1.04
CA ALA A 71 10.43 13.17 -0.39
C ALA A 71 10.48 11.65 -0.67
N GLY A 72 11.69 11.11 -0.67
CA GLY A 72 11.96 9.67 -0.75
C GLY A 72 13.06 9.29 0.23
N PRO A 73 13.28 7.99 0.48
CA PRO A 73 14.38 7.55 1.32
C PRO A 73 15.71 8.05 0.76
N VAL A 74 16.66 8.36 1.63
CA VAL A 74 18.02 8.76 1.24
C VAL A 74 19.06 7.87 1.91
N ALA A 75 20.12 7.53 1.20
CA ALA A 75 21.17 6.64 1.73
C ALA A 75 22.02 7.28 2.83
N VAL A 76 22.15 8.61 2.80
CA VAL A 76 22.90 9.39 3.79
C VAL A 76 22.11 10.69 4.04
N PRO A 77 21.23 10.72 5.06
CA PRO A 77 20.49 11.93 5.39
C PRO A 77 21.45 13.01 5.91
N ASN A 78 21.39 14.19 5.29
CA ASN A 78 22.21 15.37 5.60
C ASN A 78 21.41 16.47 6.30
N SER A 79 20.08 16.33 6.39
CA SER A 79 19.20 17.28 7.09
C SER A 79 18.28 16.58 8.11
N PRO A 80 17.75 17.30 9.12
CA PRO A 80 16.71 16.78 10.00
C PRO A 80 15.47 16.28 9.26
N THR A 81 15.06 16.95 8.19
CA THR A 81 13.92 16.57 7.33
C THR A 81 14.15 15.22 6.64
N GLU A 82 15.31 15.02 6.02
CA GLU A 82 15.67 13.74 5.39
C GLU A 82 15.78 12.60 6.41
N LYS A 83 16.37 12.88 7.58
CA LYS A 83 16.45 11.90 8.67
C LYS A 83 15.05 11.53 9.16
N ALA A 84 14.16 12.50 9.33
CA ALA A 84 12.78 12.26 9.73
C ALA A 84 12.02 11.41 8.70
N PHE A 85 12.22 11.66 7.40
CA PHE A 85 11.62 10.82 6.36
C PHE A 85 12.11 9.38 6.45
N ASN A 86 13.42 9.14 6.60
CA ASN A 86 13.97 7.79 6.74
C ASN A 86 13.42 7.05 7.97
N ILE A 87 13.28 7.73 9.11
CA ILE A 87 12.73 7.14 10.34
C ILE A 87 11.26 6.75 10.13
N LEU A 88 10.43 7.68 9.64
CA LEU A 88 9.00 7.39 9.46
C LEU A 88 8.76 6.36 8.35
N PHE A 89 9.61 6.33 7.32
CA PHE A 89 9.60 5.31 6.29
C PHE A 89 9.91 3.91 6.86
N SER A 90 10.82 3.79 7.83
CA SER A 90 11.14 2.48 8.43
C SER A 90 9.97 1.92 9.21
N ILE A 91 9.30 2.76 10.02
CA ILE A 91 8.08 2.41 10.76
C ILE A 91 6.99 1.96 9.78
N PHE A 92 6.72 2.75 8.74
CA PHE A 92 5.71 2.41 7.72
C PHE A 92 5.94 1.05 7.05
N ILE A 93 7.20 0.64 6.84
CA ILE A 93 7.53 -0.68 6.28
C ILE A 93 7.32 -1.80 7.31
N GLU A 94 7.61 -1.55 8.60
CA GLU A 94 7.33 -2.49 9.69
C GLU A 94 5.82 -2.69 9.89
N GLU A 95 4.99 -1.67 9.77
CA GLU A 95 3.52 -1.83 9.77
C GLU A 95 3.02 -2.76 8.64
N MET A 96 3.64 -2.69 7.46
CA MET A 96 3.33 -3.63 6.36
C MET A 96 3.76 -5.07 6.67
N LEU A 97 4.86 -5.23 7.41
CA LEU A 97 5.29 -6.53 7.92
C LEU A 97 4.30 -7.06 8.96
N HIS A 98 3.84 -6.21 9.88
CA HIS A 98 2.85 -6.55 10.91
C HIS A 98 1.54 -6.99 10.28
N LEU A 99 1.05 -6.26 9.27
CA LEU A 99 -0.16 -6.63 8.52
C LEU A 99 -0.01 -8.02 7.87
N GLN A 100 1.16 -8.35 7.32
CA GLN A 100 1.40 -9.69 6.77
C GLN A 100 1.31 -10.78 7.85
N MET A 101 1.97 -10.56 8.99
CA MET A 101 1.95 -11.48 10.11
C MET A 101 0.53 -11.65 10.67
N ALA A 102 -0.22 -10.56 10.86
CA ALA A 102 -1.62 -10.57 11.29
C ALA A 102 -2.51 -11.35 10.30
N GLY A 103 -2.33 -11.16 8.99
CA GLY A 103 -3.05 -11.92 7.96
C GLY A 103 -2.78 -13.42 8.02
N ASN A 104 -1.52 -13.83 8.17
CA ASN A 104 -1.14 -15.24 8.32
C ASN A 104 -1.66 -15.89 9.61
N MET A 105 -1.65 -15.13 10.71
CA MET A 105 -2.25 -15.54 11.98
C MET A 105 -3.76 -15.73 11.87
N ALA A 106 -4.46 -14.82 11.17
CA ALA A 106 -5.89 -14.91 10.93
C ALA A 106 -6.28 -16.16 10.11
N THR A 107 -5.55 -16.46 9.03
CA THR A 107 -5.82 -17.67 8.24
C THR A 107 -5.56 -18.94 9.03
N ALA A 108 -4.51 -18.98 9.85
CA ALA A 108 -4.18 -20.17 10.65
C ALA A 108 -5.22 -20.50 11.72
N VAL A 109 -6.03 -19.53 12.19
CA VAL A 109 -7.17 -19.79 13.09
C VAL A 109 -8.50 -20.00 12.35
N GLY A 110 -8.42 -20.16 11.02
CA GLY A 110 -9.53 -20.54 10.15
C GLY A 110 -10.48 -19.40 9.79
N ILE A 111 -9.97 -18.17 9.64
CA ILE A 111 -10.74 -17.06 9.05
C ILE A 111 -10.03 -16.48 7.82
N SER A 112 -10.83 -15.98 6.88
CA SER A 112 -10.32 -15.13 5.81
C SER A 112 -10.28 -13.69 6.34
N PRO A 113 -9.08 -13.08 6.51
CA PRO A 113 -8.97 -11.72 6.99
C PRO A 113 -9.60 -10.74 6.00
N SER A 114 -10.38 -9.78 6.50
CA SER A 114 -10.94 -8.69 5.71
C SER A 114 -10.07 -7.44 5.79
N PHE A 115 -9.78 -6.83 4.66
CA PHE A 115 -9.05 -5.56 4.51
C PHE A 115 -9.97 -4.41 4.08
N THR A 116 -11.25 -4.72 3.88
CA THR A 116 -12.35 -3.76 3.61
C THR A 116 -13.37 -3.78 4.76
N SER A 117 -12.91 -4.18 5.95
CA SER A 117 -13.72 -4.30 7.16
C SER A 117 -14.52 -3.04 7.45
N THR A 118 -15.78 -3.24 7.83
CA THR A 118 -16.65 -2.15 8.29
C THR A 118 -16.17 -1.54 9.61
N ALA A 119 -15.12 -2.04 10.26
CA ALA A 119 -14.47 -1.35 11.35
C ALA A 119 -13.78 -0.05 10.88
N LEU A 120 -13.18 -0.08 9.67
CA LEU A 120 -12.35 1.01 9.15
C LEU A 120 -13.05 1.80 8.04
N GLN A 121 -13.78 1.10 7.18
CA GLN A 121 -14.30 1.66 5.93
C GLN A 121 -15.83 1.61 5.84
N THR A 122 -16.39 2.49 5.01
CA THR A 122 -17.77 2.44 4.51
C THR A 122 -17.85 1.53 3.28
N SER A 123 -19.06 1.20 2.83
CA SER A 123 -19.29 0.28 1.69
C SER A 123 -18.78 0.80 0.35
N ASP A 124 -18.51 2.10 0.25
CA ASP A 124 -17.91 2.80 -0.88
C ASP A 124 -16.39 3.04 -0.70
N HIS A 125 -15.75 2.31 0.23
CA HIS A 125 -14.33 2.41 0.55
C HIS A 125 -13.87 3.74 1.19
N GLY A 126 -14.81 4.60 1.61
CA GLY A 126 -14.49 5.77 2.43
C GLY A 126 -13.96 5.36 3.81
N TRP A 127 -12.89 5.99 4.27
CA TRP A 127 -12.30 5.70 5.58
C TRP A 127 -13.02 6.50 6.66
N LYS A 128 -13.88 5.82 7.43
CA LYS A 128 -14.67 6.45 8.50
C LYS A 128 -13.95 6.49 9.85
N CYS A 129 -12.87 5.71 10.01
CA CYS A 129 -12.08 5.71 11.24
C CYS A 129 -11.22 6.97 11.39
N TYR A 130 -11.01 7.75 10.33
CA TYR A 130 -10.34 9.04 10.41
C TYR A 130 -11.32 10.20 10.42
N GLY A 131 -11.08 11.19 11.27
CA GLY A 131 -11.83 12.44 11.25
C GLY A 131 -11.48 13.36 12.40
N GLU A 132 -11.71 14.66 12.21
CA GLU A 132 -11.34 15.70 13.20
C GLU A 132 -12.04 15.56 14.55
N PHE A 133 -13.13 14.77 14.62
CA PHE A 133 -13.89 14.47 15.83
C PHE A 133 -13.76 13.02 16.29
N ASN A 134 -13.03 12.19 15.56
CA ASN A 134 -12.82 10.80 15.96
C ASN A 134 -11.80 10.76 17.10
N SER A 135 -12.04 9.90 18.07
CA SER A 135 -11.15 9.72 19.23
C SER A 135 -10.79 8.25 19.49
N VAL A 136 -11.38 7.33 18.73
CA VAL A 136 -11.23 5.89 18.94
C VAL A 136 -10.17 5.35 17.99
N ILE A 137 -9.07 4.85 18.53
CA ILE A 137 -8.16 3.98 17.80
C ILE A 137 -8.89 2.63 17.63
N PRO A 138 -9.10 2.14 16.40
CA PRO A 138 -9.92 0.95 16.15
C PRO A 138 -9.51 -0.24 17.01
N ASN A 139 -10.47 -0.84 17.72
CA ASN A 139 -10.30 -1.95 18.66
C ASN A 139 -9.42 -1.67 19.89
N ILE A 140 -8.62 -0.61 19.90
CA ILE A 140 -7.69 -0.29 20.99
C ILE A 140 -8.37 0.60 22.03
N ILE A 141 -8.40 1.92 21.86
CA ILE A 141 -8.77 2.83 22.94
C ILE A 141 -9.54 4.06 22.45
N ASP A 142 -10.44 4.57 23.28
CA ASP A 142 -10.98 5.92 23.13
C ASP A 142 -10.07 6.92 23.87
N LEU A 143 -9.37 7.78 23.13
CA LEU A 143 -8.42 8.75 23.68
C LEU A 143 -9.07 9.80 24.60
N ARG A 144 -10.42 9.91 24.61
CA ARG A 144 -11.13 10.73 25.61
C ARG A 144 -11.01 10.17 27.03
N ASP A 145 -10.75 8.87 27.16
CA ASP A 145 -10.51 8.20 28.43
C ASP A 145 -9.02 8.21 28.85
N THR A 146 -8.18 9.06 28.25
CA THR A 146 -6.77 9.24 28.64
C THR A 146 -6.48 10.68 29.06
N PHE A 147 -5.35 10.87 29.76
CA PHE A 147 -4.76 12.16 30.11
C PHE A 147 -3.33 12.24 29.59
N LEU A 148 -2.85 13.44 29.29
CA LEU A 148 -1.41 13.71 29.23
C LEU A 148 -0.88 13.77 30.67
N GLU A 149 0.29 13.18 30.95
CA GLU A 149 0.95 13.41 32.24
C GLU A 149 1.42 14.87 32.39
N GLU A 150 1.75 15.27 33.62
CA GLU A 150 2.16 16.63 33.99
C GLU A 150 3.25 17.22 33.07
N PRO A 151 3.20 18.53 32.74
CA PRO A 151 2.39 19.56 33.42
C PRO A 151 0.97 19.70 32.86
N HIS A 152 0.53 18.81 31.98
CA HIS A 152 -0.69 18.98 31.21
C HIS A 152 -1.81 18.06 31.72
N LYS A 153 -2.45 18.43 32.85
CA LYS A 153 -3.75 17.87 33.31
C LYS A 153 -4.91 18.19 32.36
N CYS A 154 -4.73 18.04 31.05
CA CYS A 154 -5.77 18.16 30.06
C CYS A 154 -5.94 16.83 29.34
N GLU A 155 -7.18 16.60 28.89
CA GLU A 155 -7.52 15.51 27.97
C GLU A 155 -6.50 15.45 26.84
N LEU A 156 -6.07 14.23 26.49
CA LEU A 156 -5.39 13.99 25.22
C LEU A 156 -6.44 14.20 24.12
N ASN A 157 -6.72 15.48 23.81
CA ASN A 157 -7.66 15.86 22.77
C ASN A 157 -6.94 15.82 21.42
N VAL A 158 -6.52 14.61 21.05
CA VAL A 158 -5.86 14.31 19.79
C VAL A 158 -6.87 13.58 18.91
N PRO A 159 -7.32 14.20 17.80
CA PRO A 159 -8.19 13.53 16.84
C PRO A 159 -7.49 12.33 16.22
N VAL A 160 -8.21 11.21 16.14
CA VAL A 160 -7.83 10.05 15.34
C VAL A 160 -8.10 10.40 13.89
N ASP A 161 -7.10 11.03 13.27
CA ASP A 161 -7.23 11.63 11.96
C ASP A 161 -5.89 11.68 11.23
N ILE A 162 -5.93 11.51 9.91
CA ILE A 162 -4.78 11.70 9.06
C ILE A 162 -4.38 13.18 9.02
N GLY A 163 -3.10 13.46 8.77
CA GLY A 163 -2.60 14.83 8.72
C GLY A 163 -1.11 14.94 8.44
N PRO A 164 -0.57 16.17 8.44
CA PRO A 164 0.86 16.36 8.29
C PRO A 164 1.60 15.89 9.55
N LEU A 165 2.91 15.67 9.42
CA LEU A 165 3.78 15.45 10.56
C LEU A 165 3.85 16.73 11.40
N ASP A 166 3.08 16.74 12.49
CA ASP A 166 2.95 17.85 13.43
C ASP A 166 2.73 17.31 14.86
N ASP A 167 2.62 18.23 15.84
CA ASP A 167 2.49 17.85 17.26
C ASP A 167 1.27 16.96 17.50
N LYS A 168 0.16 17.18 16.78
CA LYS A 168 -1.06 16.39 16.94
C LYS A 168 -0.89 14.98 16.39
N ARG A 169 -0.28 14.84 15.21
CA ARG A 169 -0.02 13.53 14.59
C ARG A 169 1.01 12.74 15.37
N LEU A 170 2.10 13.36 15.84
CA LEU A 170 3.07 12.67 16.68
C LEU A 170 2.49 12.28 18.05
N ALA A 171 1.63 13.11 18.66
CA ALA A 171 0.91 12.70 19.86
C ALA A 171 -0.03 11.51 19.62
N LEU A 172 -0.68 11.44 18.44
CA LEU A 172 -1.49 10.28 18.06
C LEU A 172 -0.61 9.04 17.89
N PHE A 173 0.53 9.15 17.20
CA PHE A 173 1.42 8.03 16.93
C PHE A 173 2.01 7.47 18.23
N LEU A 174 2.45 8.35 19.13
CA LEU A 174 2.90 7.95 20.47
C LEU A 174 1.79 7.28 21.28
N ALA A 175 0.52 7.68 21.11
CA ALA A 175 -0.60 7.03 21.80
C ALA A 175 -0.94 5.66 21.19
N ILE A 176 -0.72 5.46 19.89
CA ILE A 176 -0.90 4.15 19.23
C ILE A 176 0.16 3.16 19.69
N GLU A 177 1.43 3.58 19.68
CA GLU A 177 2.59 2.73 20.01
C GLU A 177 2.93 2.72 21.50
N GLN A 178 2.06 3.26 22.35
CA GLN A 178 2.38 3.46 23.77
C GLN A 178 2.60 2.11 24.47
N PRO A 179 3.72 1.92 25.20
CA PRO A 179 3.92 0.72 26.00
C PRO A 179 2.82 0.54 27.06
N ASP A 180 2.37 -0.70 27.28
CA ASP A 180 1.25 -1.03 28.19
C ASP A 180 1.37 -0.44 29.60
N GLU A 181 2.57 -0.41 30.19
CA GLU A 181 2.77 0.16 31.53
C GLU A 181 2.49 1.66 31.57
N ASP A 182 2.85 2.39 30.51
CA ASP A 182 2.64 3.83 30.42
C ASP A 182 1.20 4.15 30.03
N ALA A 183 0.60 3.35 29.13
CA ALA A 183 -0.81 3.45 28.81
C ALA A 183 -1.69 3.24 30.06
N ARG A 184 -1.36 2.27 30.92
CA ARG A 184 -2.07 2.07 32.21
C ARG A 184 -2.00 3.27 33.14
N LYS A 185 -0.96 4.10 33.07
CA LYS A 185 -0.85 5.34 33.85
C LYS A 185 -1.63 6.48 33.20
N ALA A 186 -1.63 6.53 31.87
CA ALA A 186 -2.32 7.55 31.08
C ALA A 186 -3.86 7.39 31.06
N ILE A 187 -4.38 6.16 31.20
CA ILE A 187 -5.81 5.86 31.20
C ILE A 187 -6.46 6.23 32.54
N ARG A 188 -7.62 6.91 32.50
CA ARG A 188 -8.36 7.29 33.72
C ARG A 188 -8.74 6.06 34.54
N GLU A 189 -8.58 6.12 35.86
CA GLU A 189 -8.86 5.01 36.77
C GLU A 189 -10.28 4.42 36.57
N GLU A 190 -11.28 5.29 36.41
CA GLU A 190 -12.68 4.89 36.18
C GLU A 190 -12.91 4.18 34.84
N ALA A 191 -12.01 4.39 33.87
CA ALA A 191 -12.10 3.85 32.52
C ALA A 191 -11.25 2.59 32.31
N LYS A 192 -10.26 2.30 33.17
CA LYS A 192 -9.35 1.14 33.04
C LYS A 192 -10.07 -0.19 32.79
N ARG A 193 -11.21 -0.42 33.46
CA ARG A 193 -12.02 -1.64 33.30
C ARG A 193 -12.56 -1.85 31.87
N LYS A 194 -12.60 -0.81 31.03
CA LYS A 194 -13.05 -0.89 29.64
C LYS A 194 -11.96 -1.46 28.71
N TYR A 195 -10.69 -1.34 29.09
CA TYR A 195 -9.53 -1.48 28.21
C TYR A 195 -8.61 -2.65 28.54
N PHE A 196 -8.76 -3.24 29.73
CA PHE A 196 -7.93 -4.36 30.15
C PHE A 196 -8.78 -5.58 30.48
N PRO A 197 -9.48 -6.15 29.47
CA PRO A 197 -10.26 -7.36 29.68
C PRO A 197 -9.34 -8.52 30.07
N SER A 198 -9.87 -9.44 30.87
CA SER A 198 -9.23 -10.73 31.14
C SER A 198 -9.76 -11.79 30.18
N VAL A 199 -8.90 -12.71 29.76
CA VAL A 199 -9.29 -13.86 28.94
C VAL A 199 -9.62 -15.03 29.86
N PRO A 200 -10.73 -15.75 29.60
CA PRO A 200 -11.75 -15.50 28.58
C PRO A 200 -12.66 -14.30 28.91
N PHE A 201 -13.15 -13.59 27.89
CA PHE A 201 -13.98 -12.41 28.07
C PHE A 201 -15.31 -12.71 28.77
N ASP A 202 -15.61 -11.94 29.82
CA ASP A 202 -16.80 -12.11 30.65
C ASP A 202 -18.10 -11.85 29.86
N ASN A 203 -18.98 -12.85 29.82
CA ASN A 203 -20.32 -12.79 29.20
C ASN A 203 -20.33 -12.36 27.72
N TRP A 204 -19.21 -12.47 27.01
CA TRP A 204 -19.11 -12.10 25.60
C TRP A 204 -19.76 -13.15 24.69
N THR A 205 -20.33 -12.70 23.58
CA THR A 205 -20.91 -13.54 22.51
C THR A 205 -20.51 -12.98 21.14
N ALA A 206 -20.52 -13.83 20.12
CA ALA A 206 -20.10 -13.47 18.75
C ALA A 206 -20.92 -12.35 18.10
N GLN A 207 -22.09 -11.99 18.67
CA GLN A 207 -22.94 -10.90 18.18
C GLN A 207 -22.58 -9.55 18.81
N GLN A 208 -21.70 -9.53 19.81
CA GLN A 208 -21.26 -8.32 20.49
C GLN A 208 -19.93 -7.84 19.91
N PRO A 209 -19.69 -6.51 19.90
CA PRO A 209 -18.35 -6.01 19.62
C PRO A 209 -17.36 -6.56 20.65
N LEU A 210 -16.09 -6.67 20.24
CA LEU A 210 -15.03 -6.97 21.19
C LEU A 210 -14.96 -5.88 22.28
N PRO A 211 -14.49 -6.23 23.49
CA PRO A 211 -13.97 -5.21 24.39
C PRO A 211 -12.82 -4.45 23.70
N LEU A 212 -12.62 -3.20 24.13
CA LEU A 212 -11.50 -2.41 23.70
C LEU A 212 -10.22 -2.84 24.46
N PHE A 213 -9.04 -2.55 23.90
CA PHE A 213 -7.73 -2.94 24.44
C PHE A 213 -6.86 -1.71 24.72
N GLY A 214 -6.33 -1.57 25.94
CA GLY A 214 -5.59 -0.37 26.33
C GLY A 214 -4.37 -0.05 25.47
N THR A 215 -3.75 -1.08 24.88
CA THR A 215 -2.69 -0.99 23.88
C THR A 215 -2.80 -2.13 22.86
N ILE A 216 -2.07 -2.01 21.75
CA ILE A 216 -1.92 -3.07 20.75
C ILE A 216 -1.30 -4.33 21.39
N GLY A 217 -0.30 -4.16 22.25
CA GLY A 217 0.34 -5.21 23.01
C GLY A 217 -0.61 -5.90 23.99
N HIS A 218 -1.57 -5.20 24.61
CA HIS A 218 -2.60 -5.86 25.42
C HIS A 218 -3.62 -6.65 24.58
N MET A 219 -3.93 -6.19 23.37
CA MET A 219 -4.73 -6.96 22.40
C MET A 219 -3.99 -8.26 22.02
N TYR A 220 -2.72 -8.20 21.66
CA TYR A 220 -1.91 -9.39 21.36
C TYR A 220 -1.72 -10.30 22.57
N GLN A 221 -1.66 -9.74 23.79
CA GLN A 221 -1.69 -10.54 25.01
C GLN A 221 -2.99 -11.33 25.16
N CYS A 222 -4.15 -10.70 24.89
CA CYS A 222 -5.44 -11.39 24.90
C CYS A 222 -5.50 -12.46 23.81
N TYR A 223 -4.93 -12.19 22.63
CA TYR A 223 -4.82 -13.18 21.55
C TYR A 223 -4.02 -14.40 22.02
N TYR A 224 -2.82 -14.18 22.55
CA TYR A 224 -1.95 -15.20 23.11
C TYR A 224 -2.61 -16.01 24.23
N ASP A 225 -3.31 -15.34 25.14
CA ASP A 225 -4.02 -15.99 26.25
C ASP A 225 -5.13 -16.92 25.74
N TYR A 226 -5.91 -16.52 24.73
CA TYR A 226 -6.93 -17.38 24.16
C TYR A 226 -6.32 -18.63 23.50
N LEU A 227 -5.18 -18.50 22.81
CA LEU A 227 -4.46 -19.64 22.23
C LEU A 227 -4.09 -20.70 23.28
N HIS A 228 -3.91 -20.29 24.55
CA HIS A 228 -3.57 -21.16 25.67
C HIS A 228 -4.75 -21.79 26.39
N VAL A 229 -6.00 -21.40 26.05
CA VAL A 229 -7.18 -21.94 26.73
C VAL A 229 -7.24 -23.46 26.59
N THR A 230 -7.35 -24.13 27.73
CA THR A 230 -7.60 -25.57 27.85
C THR A 230 -8.97 -25.82 28.45
N TYR A 231 -9.56 -26.97 28.13
CA TYR A 231 -10.88 -27.34 28.64
C TYR A 231 -10.80 -28.50 29.64
N THR A 232 -11.83 -28.65 30.47
CA THR A 232 -11.89 -29.72 31.50
C THR A 232 -11.87 -31.14 30.90
N ASP A 233 -12.14 -31.29 29.61
CA ASP A 233 -12.03 -32.56 28.87
C ASP A 233 -10.61 -32.83 28.34
N GLY A 234 -9.65 -31.94 28.60
CA GLY A 234 -8.25 -32.03 28.15
C GLY A 234 -7.99 -31.49 26.74
N SER A 235 -9.03 -31.07 26.00
CA SER A 235 -8.86 -30.43 24.71
C SER A 235 -8.31 -29.00 24.84
N LYS A 236 -7.74 -28.46 23.75
CA LYS A 236 -7.17 -27.11 23.68
C LYS A 236 -7.90 -26.27 22.64
N LEU A 237 -8.02 -24.96 22.85
CA LEU A 237 -8.63 -24.06 21.88
C LEU A 237 -7.84 -24.01 20.58
N TRP A 238 -6.51 -23.91 20.65
CA TRP A 238 -5.63 -23.92 19.47
C TRP A 238 -5.95 -25.08 18.51
N ASN A 239 -6.02 -26.30 19.04
CA ASN A 239 -6.31 -27.50 18.24
C ASN A 239 -7.70 -27.46 17.58
N ALA A 240 -8.65 -26.69 18.13
CA ALA A 240 -9.99 -26.55 17.58
C ALA A 240 -10.11 -25.48 16.49
N VAL A 241 -9.20 -24.49 16.48
CA VAL A 241 -9.21 -23.38 15.50
C VAL A 241 -8.19 -23.56 14.39
N PHE A 242 -7.12 -24.34 14.64
CA PHE A 242 -6.00 -24.50 13.73
C PHE A 242 -6.45 -25.05 12.38
N ASP A 243 -6.15 -24.31 11.31
CA ASP A 243 -6.41 -24.71 9.94
C ASP A 243 -5.10 -25.09 9.22
N ALA A 244 -4.89 -26.40 9.09
CA ALA A 244 -3.72 -26.96 8.40
C ALA A 244 -3.73 -26.72 6.87
N GLN A 245 -4.82 -26.20 6.31
CA GLN A 245 -4.97 -25.88 4.88
C GLN A 245 -4.97 -24.38 4.61
N ALA A 246 -4.73 -23.56 5.64
CA ALA A 246 -4.68 -22.12 5.52
C ALA A 246 -3.64 -21.66 4.49
N VAL A 247 -3.96 -20.58 3.77
CA VAL A 247 -2.99 -19.93 2.89
C VAL A 247 -2.06 -19.07 3.75
N GLN A 248 -0.76 -19.30 3.60
CA GLN A 248 0.31 -18.54 4.25
C GLN A 248 1.09 -17.76 3.19
N LYS A 249 1.52 -16.54 3.52
CA LYS A 249 2.19 -15.63 2.60
C LYS A 249 3.45 -15.04 3.21
N ASP A 250 4.52 -14.95 2.44
CA ASP A 250 5.78 -14.40 2.91
C ASP A 250 6.44 -13.53 1.84
N HIS A 251 5.90 -12.34 1.65
CA HIS A 251 6.44 -11.37 0.70
C HIS A 251 7.84 -10.92 1.12
N PHE A 252 8.04 -10.63 2.40
CA PHE A 252 9.30 -10.07 2.88
C PHE A 252 10.48 -11.04 2.77
N ASN A 253 10.33 -12.33 3.06
CA ASN A 253 11.47 -13.25 3.01
C ASN A 253 11.58 -14.09 1.75
N GLN A 254 10.50 -14.27 0.97
CA GLN A 254 10.57 -15.08 -0.26
C GLN A 254 10.90 -14.26 -1.50
N THR A 255 10.94 -12.92 -1.40
CA THR A 255 11.29 -12.10 -2.56
C THR A 255 12.73 -12.34 -3.00
N ALA A 256 12.89 -12.75 -4.26
CA ALA A 256 14.17 -13.16 -4.85
C ALA A 256 14.96 -14.21 -4.03
N LYS A 257 14.29 -14.95 -3.13
CA LYS A 257 14.91 -15.88 -2.16
C LYS A 257 15.96 -15.22 -1.25
N LEU A 258 15.83 -13.92 -1.00
CA LEU A 258 16.70 -13.17 -0.08
C LEU A 258 15.87 -12.75 1.14
N PRO A 259 16.03 -13.42 2.30
CA PRO A 259 15.22 -13.10 3.48
C PRO A 259 15.49 -11.69 3.99
N GLN A 260 14.45 -10.86 4.10
CA GLN A 260 14.58 -9.51 4.67
C GLN A 260 14.68 -9.55 6.20
N TYR A 261 14.18 -10.60 6.84
CA TYR A 261 14.21 -10.83 8.29
C TYR A 261 14.73 -12.24 8.59
N ALA A 262 15.33 -12.44 9.77
CA ALA A 262 15.99 -13.70 10.12
C ALA A 262 15.03 -14.82 10.60
N PHE A 263 13.74 -14.51 10.78
CA PHE A 263 12.72 -15.44 11.29
C PHE A 263 11.63 -15.74 10.25
N SER A 264 10.92 -16.86 10.44
CA SER A 264 9.79 -17.26 9.58
C SER A 264 8.66 -16.24 9.65
N LEU A 265 8.21 -15.76 8.49
CA LEU A 265 7.06 -14.86 8.38
C LEU A 265 5.81 -15.56 7.84
N ALA A 266 5.88 -16.87 7.62
CA ALA A 266 4.76 -17.76 7.32
C ALA A 266 4.81 -18.95 8.28
N LEU A 267 3.66 -19.47 8.67
CA LEU A 267 3.54 -20.58 9.63
C LEU A 267 3.74 -21.93 8.93
N ASP A 268 4.50 -22.84 9.54
CA ASP A 268 4.57 -24.24 9.15
C ASP A 268 3.32 -24.99 9.62
N LEU A 269 2.35 -25.10 8.72
CA LEU A 269 1.06 -25.74 8.99
C LEU A 269 1.13 -27.28 9.07
N SER A 270 2.30 -27.89 8.88
CA SER A 270 2.45 -29.36 8.98
C SER A 270 2.41 -29.87 10.42
N SER A 271 2.68 -29.00 11.40
CA SER A 271 2.64 -29.31 12.84
C SER A 271 1.91 -28.20 13.60
N PRO A 272 0.79 -28.51 14.27
CA PRO A 272 0.10 -27.55 15.12
C PRO A 272 1.02 -26.94 16.18
N GLU A 273 1.95 -27.71 16.74
CA GLU A 273 2.90 -27.24 17.76
C GLU A 273 3.92 -26.26 17.19
N THR A 274 4.42 -26.52 15.98
CA THR A 274 5.37 -25.64 15.28
C THR A 274 4.69 -24.34 14.88
N ALA A 275 3.52 -24.44 14.22
CA ALA A 275 2.70 -23.28 13.87
C ALA A 275 2.35 -22.42 15.09
N PHE A 276 2.02 -23.03 16.23
CA PHE A 276 1.75 -22.30 17.47
C PHE A 276 2.97 -21.50 17.94
N SER A 277 4.15 -22.12 17.94
CA SER A 277 5.40 -21.48 18.37
C SER A 277 5.76 -20.30 17.46
N GLU A 278 5.61 -20.47 16.15
CA GLU A 278 5.84 -19.42 15.15
C GLU A 278 4.80 -18.31 15.24
N MET A 279 3.53 -18.63 15.47
CA MET A 279 2.46 -17.63 15.71
C MET A 279 2.78 -16.75 16.90
N CYS A 280 3.23 -17.36 18.02
CA CYS A 280 3.64 -16.59 19.18
C CYS A 280 4.91 -15.76 18.92
N ARG A 281 5.81 -16.21 18.05
CA ARG A 281 7.01 -15.43 17.64
C ARG A 281 6.64 -14.25 16.75
N MET A 282 5.61 -14.38 15.91
CA MET A 282 5.06 -13.25 15.14
C MET A 282 4.46 -12.20 16.08
N MET A 283 3.68 -12.60 17.07
CA MET A 283 3.13 -11.67 18.07
C MET A 283 4.24 -10.91 18.81
N ASP A 284 5.28 -11.62 19.24
CA ASP A 284 6.45 -10.99 19.87
C ASP A 284 7.16 -10.01 18.95
N ALA A 285 7.36 -10.35 17.67
CA ALA A 285 8.00 -9.46 16.71
C ALA A 285 7.20 -8.17 16.53
N ILE A 286 5.87 -8.26 16.46
CA ILE A 286 4.98 -7.10 16.35
C ILE A 286 5.11 -6.21 17.59
N THR A 287 4.99 -6.78 18.79
CA THR A 287 5.03 -5.96 20.03
C THR A 287 6.42 -5.45 20.36
N ASP A 288 7.48 -6.18 19.99
CA ASP A 288 8.88 -5.75 20.19
C ASP A 288 9.23 -4.59 19.24
N GLN A 289 8.79 -4.64 17.98
CA GLN A 289 8.97 -3.56 17.02
C GLN A 289 8.09 -2.34 17.33
N GLY A 290 6.85 -2.53 17.80
CA GLY A 290 5.92 -1.44 18.13
C GLY A 290 6.20 -0.78 19.47
N GLU A 291 6.14 -1.57 20.56
CA GLU A 291 6.15 -1.10 21.96
C GLU A 291 7.47 -1.38 22.71
N GLY A 292 8.47 -1.96 22.05
CA GLY A 292 9.79 -2.22 22.64
C GLY A 292 9.86 -3.42 23.58
N SER A 293 8.88 -4.33 23.53
CA SER A 293 8.94 -5.59 24.29
C SER A 293 8.10 -6.74 23.72
N GLU A 294 8.56 -7.97 23.95
CA GLU A 294 7.80 -9.20 23.70
C GLU A 294 6.62 -9.39 24.68
N LEU A 295 5.72 -10.32 24.35
CA LEU A 295 4.59 -10.67 25.22
C LEU A 295 5.06 -11.25 26.57
N VAL A 296 4.62 -10.60 27.65
CA VAL A 296 4.91 -10.86 29.08
C VAL A 296 6.39 -10.85 29.48
N HIS A 297 7.00 -9.67 29.38
CA HIS A 297 8.08 -9.14 30.24
C HIS A 297 7.69 -7.79 30.88
N ARG A 298 6.50 -7.72 31.49
CA ARG A 298 6.02 -6.49 32.17
C ARG A 298 6.28 -6.61 33.69
N PRO A 299 7.55 -6.44 34.13
CA PRO A 299 8.09 -5.09 34.21
C PRO A 299 9.54 -4.98 33.72
N ASN A 300 9.75 -4.29 32.61
CA ASN A 300 11.01 -3.62 32.40
C ASN A 300 10.75 -2.12 32.21
N PRO A 301 11.06 -1.28 33.20
CA PRO A 301 10.84 0.17 33.12
C PRO A 301 11.82 0.89 32.18
N LEU A 302 12.51 0.15 31.29
CA LEU A 302 13.54 0.64 30.40
C LEU A 302 13.30 0.09 29.00
N LEU A 303 13.09 1.01 28.06
CA LEU A 303 13.04 0.77 26.62
C LEU A 303 14.19 -0.16 26.20
N GLN A 304 13.87 -1.20 25.42
CA GLN A 304 14.84 -2.19 24.97
C GLN A 304 15.12 -2.01 23.49
N VAL A 305 16.38 -2.25 23.12
CA VAL A 305 16.74 -2.37 21.71
C VAL A 305 15.97 -3.55 21.12
N VAL A 306 15.18 -3.31 20.08
CA VAL A 306 14.45 -4.35 19.31
C VAL A 306 15.35 -5.55 19.10
N LYS A 307 14.90 -6.78 19.30
CA LYS A 307 15.78 -7.95 19.21
C LYS A 307 16.38 -8.12 17.82
N ASP A 308 17.66 -8.50 17.76
CA ASP A 308 18.42 -8.67 16.50
C ASP A 308 17.70 -9.58 15.48
N GLU A 309 16.95 -10.60 15.94
CA GLU A 309 16.20 -11.51 15.07
C GLU A 309 14.97 -10.88 14.40
N TYR A 310 14.38 -9.86 15.04
CA TYR A 310 13.24 -9.10 14.53
C TYR A 310 13.69 -7.88 13.71
N ARG A 311 14.99 -7.62 13.62
CA ARG A 311 15.53 -6.56 12.76
C ARG A 311 15.73 -7.03 11.32
N SER A 312 15.84 -6.07 10.42
CA SER A 312 16.05 -6.33 9.00
C SER A 312 17.49 -6.75 8.69
N VAL A 313 17.66 -7.57 7.66
CA VAL A 313 18.96 -8.07 7.19
C VAL A 313 19.53 -7.12 6.13
N LYS A 314 20.28 -6.11 6.57
CA LYS A 314 20.84 -5.06 5.69
C LYS A 314 21.51 -5.56 4.40
N PRO A 315 22.40 -6.57 4.41
CA PRO A 315 23.03 -7.05 3.18
C PRO A 315 22.04 -7.61 2.14
N ASN A 316 20.91 -8.14 2.59
CA ASN A 316 19.85 -8.63 1.70
C ASN A 316 19.02 -7.46 1.17
N LEU A 317 18.72 -6.46 2.01
CA LEU A 317 18.06 -5.23 1.57
C LEU A 317 18.87 -4.46 0.52
N GLU A 318 20.20 -4.35 0.68
CA GLU A 318 21.07 -3.66 -0.29
C GLU A 318 21.10 -4.35 -1.66
N GLN A 319 20.88 -5.67 -1.69
CA GLN A 319 20.74 -6.43 -2.94
C GLN A 319 19.35 -6.28 -3.56
N LEU A 320 18.30 -6.28 -2.74
CA LEU A 320 16.91 -6.18 -3.17
C LEU A 320 16.52 -4.80 -3.67
N TYR A 321 17.06 -3.74 -3.04
CA TYR A 321 16.62 -2.36 -3.25
C TYR A 321 17.76 -1.48 -3.76
N VAL A 322 18.26 -1.74 -4.96
CA VAL A 322 19.35 -0.97 -5.55
C VAL A 322 18.93 0.49 -5.83
N SER A 323 19.82 1.44 -5.54
CA SER A 323 19.66 2.85 -5.93
C SER A 323 20.54 3.18 -7.13
N TYR A 324 20.09 4.13 -7.96
CA TYR A 324 20.79 4.61 -9.15
C TYR A 324 20.96 6.13 -9.08
N ASP A 325 21.95 6.68 -9.77
CA ASP A 325 22.05 8.12 -10.02
C ASP A 325 21.24 8.53 -11.26
N ASN A 326 21.19 9.84 -11.55
CA ASN A 326 20.48 10.38 -12.71
C ASN A 326 20.98 9.90 -14.09
N ALA A 327 22.14 9.24 -14.15
CA ALA A 327 22.72 8.67 -15.36
C ALA A 327 22.49 7.15 -15.44
N GLY A 328 21.75 6.58 -14.49
CA GLY A 328 21.48 5.14 -14.40
C GLY A 328 22.66 4.31 -13.89
N THR A 329 23.65 4.95 -13.27
CA THR A 329 24.76 4.25 -12.61
C THR A 329 24.32 3.78 -11.24
N LYS A 330 24.56 2.50 -10.95
CA LYS A 330 24.29 1.92 -9.63
C LYS A 330 25.09 2.67 -8.55
N LEU A 331 24.39 3.14 -7.52
CA LEU A 331 25.00 3.76 -6.36
C LEU A 331 25.58 2.72 -5.39
N PRO A 332 26.63 3.08 -4.63
CA PRO A 332 27.28 2.16 -3.69
C PRO A 332 26.43 1.85 -2.45
N ARG A 333 25.40 2.65 -2.17
CA ARG A 333 24.50 2.49 -1.02
C ARG A 333 23.05 2.51 -1.49
N SER A 334 22.22 1.69 -0.86
CA SER A 334 20.78 1.66 -1.10
C SER A 334 20.07 2.60 -0.14
N ALA A 335 19.34 3.57 -0.69
CA ALA A 335 18.55 4.49 0.11
C ALA A 335 17.49 3.78 0.96
N ALA A 336 16.76 2.82 0.36
CA ALA A 336 15.73 2.06 1.06
C ALA A 336 16.33 1.10 2.10
N ALA A 337 17.45 0.43 1.81
CA ALA A 337 18.11 -0.44 2.77
C ALA A 337 18.58 0.34 3.99
N ASN A 338 19.26 1.47 3.78
CA ASN A 338 19.71 2.35 4.85
C ASN A 338 18.54 2.88 5.68
N ALA A 339 17.48 3.39 5.05
CA ALA A 339 16.32 3.90 5.78
C ALA A 339 15.67 2.83 6.68
N ARG A 340 15.56 1.59 6.20
CA ARG A 340 15.01 0.48 6.98
C ARG A 340 15.98 0.01 8.08
N SER A 341 17.20 -0.40 7.72
CA SER A 341 18.12 -1.07 8.65
C SER A 341 18.82 -0.15 9.64
N ASP A 342 18.99 1.13 9.32
CA ASP A 342 19.73 2.03 10.22
C ASP A 342 18.85 2.53 11.37
N ASN A 343 17.53 2.40 11.24
CA ASN A 343 16.54 2.82 12.24
C ASN A 343 15.90 1.64 13.00
N ASP A 344 16.01 0.40 12.49
CA ASP A 344 15.29 -0.78 13.02
C ASP A 344 15.70 -1.26 14.43
N LYS A 345 16.64 -0.56 15.06
CA LYS A 345 17.11 -0.84 16.43
C LYS A 345 16.22 -0.29 17.51
N GLY A 346 15.60 0.87 17.28
CA GLY A 346 14.62 1.41 18.21
C GLY A 346 13.23 0.91 17.85
N ASP A 347 12.33 0.79 18.80
CA ASP A 347 10.93 0.47 18.53
C ASP A 347 10.17 1.68 17.92
N HIS A 348 8.91 1.51 17.53
CA HIS A 348 8.11 2.57 16.92
C HIS A 348 7.92 3.73 17.89
N TYR A 349 7.63 3.46 19.17
CA TYR A 349 7.46 4.48 20.21
C TYR A 349 8.72 5.36 20.37
N GLU A 350 9.91 4.75 20.42
CA GLU A 350 11.20 5.45 20.49
C GLU A 350 11.46 6.28 19.23
N ARG A 351 11.21 5.72 18.05
CA ARG A 351 11.38 6.42 16.78
C ARG A 351 10.43 7.61 16.66
N PHE A 352 9.18 7.48 17.08
CA PHE A 352 8.23 8.60 17.15
C PHE A 352 8.63 9.65 18.20
N THR A 353 9.20 9.23 19.34
CA THR A 353 9.75 10.14 20.34
C THR A 353 10.89 10.97 19.74
N LEU A 354 11.81 10.33 19.01
CA LEU A 354 12.89 11.02 18.29
C LEU A 354 12.34 11.99 17.23
N LEU A 355 11.31 11.62 16.49
CA LEU A 355 10.64 12.51 15.54
C LEU A 355 10.02 13.73 16.25
N ASN A 356 9.44 13.53 17.43
CA ASN A 356 8.85 14.59 18.23
C ASN A 356 9.89 15.61 18.71
N GLU A 357 11.06 15.14 19.15
CA GLU A 357 12.19 16.01 19.51
C GLU A 357 12.73 16.79 18.30
N MET A 358 12.72 16.16 17.12
CA MET A 358 13.20 16.77 15.88
C MET A 358 12.19 17.70 15.22
N LEU A 359 10.90 17.64 15.59
CA LEU A 359 9.79 18.30 14.89
C LEU A 359 10.00 19.79 14.57
N PRO A 360 10.58 20.62 15.45
CA PRO A 360 10.84 22.03 15.14
C PRO A 360 11.79 22.26 13.96
N GLN A 361 12.59 21.25 13.59
CA GLN A 361 13.57 21.28 12.51
C GLN A 361 13.09 20.58 11.24
N ILE A 362 11.91 19.95 11.26
CA ILE A 362 11.36 19.20 10.14
C ILE A 362 10.51 20.13 9.26
N GLU A 363 10.83 20.16 7.98
CA GLU A 363 10.06 20.87 6.98
C GLU A 363 8.90 20.01 6.45
N THR A 364 7.69 20.57 6.39
CA THR A 364 6.51 19.92 5.80
C THR A 364 5.89 20.84 4.75
N TRP A 365 5.18 20.26 3.78
CA TRP A 365 4.49 21.02 2.73
C TRP A 365 3.48 22.03 3.28
N ALA A 366 2.84 21.70 4.40
CA ALA A 366 1.90 22.58 5.08
C ALA A 366 2.55 23.85 5.67
N LYS A 367 3.87 23.83 5.93
CA LYS A 367 4.60 24.90 6.61
C LYS A 367 5.56 25.68 5.71
N ASN A 368 6.03 25.09 4.61
CA ASN A 368 7.10 25.69 3.80
C ASN A 368 6.66 26.72 2.76
N GLY A 369 5.36 26.86 2.52
CA GLY A 369 4.82 27.84 1.57
C GLY A 369 5.14 27.56 0.10
N LYS A 370 5.69 26.37 -0.22
CA LYS A 370 5.98 25.97 -1.60
C LYS A 370 4.74 25.71 -2.46
N PRO A 371 3.67 25.06 -1.95
CA PRO A 371 2.44 24.87 -2.72
C PRO A 371 1.89 26.21 -3.26
N GLY A 372 1.64 26.26 -4.57
CA GLY A 372 1.20 27.48 -5.27
C GLY A 372 2.30 28.47 -5.69
N ASN A 373 3.57 28.18 -5.37
CA ASN A 373 4.73 29.02 -5.71
C ASN A 373 5.83 28.22 -6.44
N TRP A 374 5.43 27.33 -7.34
CA TRP A 374 6.32 26.52 -8.18
C TRP A 374 6.92 27.35 -9.31
N THR A 375 8.18 27.10 -9.63
CA THR A 375 8.92 27.70 -10.75
C THR A 375 9.55 26.61 -11.61
N ALA A 376 9.88 26.92 -12.85
CA ALA A 376 10.56 25.99 -13.75
C ALA A 376 11.84 25.38 -13.14
N ALA A 377 12.59 26.17 -12.36
CA ALA A 377 13.82 25.69 -11.71
C ALA A 377 13.59 24.56 -10.70
N ASP A 378 12.38 24.44 -10.15
CA ASP A 378 12.05 23.42 -9.13
C ASP A 378 11.87 22.02 -9.71
N PHE A 379 11.81 21.88 -11.04
CA PHE A 379 11.69 20.59 -11.74
C PHE A 379 12.98 20.17 -12.44
N ILE A 380 14.06 20.92 -12.24
CA ILE A 380 15.39 20.65 -12.81
C ILE A 380 16.32 20.17 -11.70
N ALA A 381 16.93 19.00 -11.89
CA ALA A 381 17.86 18.45 -10.91
C ALA A 381 19.12 19.33 -10.79
N PRO A 382 19.67 19.56 -9.58
CA PRO A 382 20.86 20.40 -9.39
C PRO A 382 22.11 19.93 -10.15
N ASN A 383 22.18 18.63 -10.47
CA ASN A 383 23.26 17.96 -11.18
C ASN A 383 22.94 17.72 -12.67
N ALA A 384 21.91 18.37 -13.23
CA ALA A 384 21.54 18.21 -14.63
C ALA A 384 22.74 18.51 -15.56
N PRO A 385 23.04 17.63 -16.55
CA PRO A 385 24.18 17.82 -17.44
C PRO A 385 24.18 19.19 -18.13
N GLY A 386 25.21 20.00 -17.88
CA GLY A 386 25.36 21.34 -18.48
C GLY A 386 24.35 22.40 -18.02
N GLY A 387 23.58 22.14 -16.95
CA GLY A 387 22.51 23.03 -16.48
C GLY A 387 21.31 23.13 -17.43
N ALA A 388 21.21 22.22 -18.39
CA ALA A 388 20.13 22.17 -19.36
C ALA A 388 19.19 20.99 -19.05
N TRP A 389 17.90 21.17 -19.35
CA TRP A 389 16.87 20.15 -19.27
C TRP A 389 16.84 19.33 -20.56
N PRO A 390 17.38 18.08 -20.59
CA PRO A 390 17.29 17.25 -21.78
C PRO A 390 15.86 16.72 -21.90
N ASN A 391 15.16 17.08 -22.98
CA ASN A 391 13.84 16.55 -23.29
C ASN A 391 13.80 15.83 -24.64
N PRO A 392 14.52 14.70 -24.80
CA PRO A 392 14.52 13.94 -26.04
C PRO A 392 13.17 13.26 -26.33
N HIS A 393 12.28 13.16 -25.34
CA HIS A 393 11.01 12.44 -25.42
C HIS A 393 9.77 13.34 -25.55
N GLY A 394 9.94 14.67 -25.59
CA GLY A 394 8.80 15.60 -25.73
C GLY A 394 7.84 15.59 -24.53
N LEU A 395 8.39 15.42 -23.32
CA LEU A 395 7.66 15.55 -22.05
C LEU A 395 7.28 17.03 -21.77
N PRO A 396 6.29 17.30 -20.89
CA PRO A 396 5.95 18.67 -20.46
C PRO A 396 7.18 19.45 -19.98
N SER A 397 7.29 20.72 -20.37
CA SER A 397 8.42 21.55 -19.93
C SER A 397 8.38 21.87 -18.44
N PRO A 398 9.53 22.23 -17.82
CA PRO A 398 9.54 22.70 -16.44
C PRO A 398 8.60 23.90 -16.22
N GLU A 399 8.42 24.76 -17.24
CA GLU A 399 7.42 25.82 -17.27
C GLU A 399 5.99 25.25 -17.25
N ASP A 400 5.68 24.27 -18.12
CA ASP A 400 4.36 23.62 -18.14
C ASP A 400 4.03 22.95 -16.79
N LEU A 401 5.03 22.32 -16.16
CA LEU A 401 4.91 21.72 -14.83
C LEU A 401 4.60 22.80 -13.80
N ALA A 402 5.44 23.84 -13.68
CA ALA A 402 5.23 24.91 -12.72
C ALA A 402 3.85 25.57 -12.86
N ASP A 403 3.44 25.86 -14.09
CA ASP A 403 2.13 26.43 -14.39
C ASP A 403 0.99 25.48 -14.00
N ALA A 404 1.12 24.17 -14.27
CA ALA A 404 0.10 23.19 -13.90
C ALA A 404 -0.03 23.00 -12.38
N TRP A 405 1.10 22.93 -11.67
CA TRP A 405 1.13 22.81 -10.21
C TRP A 405 0.53 24.06 -9.54
N ASN A 406 0.87 25.25 -10.01
CA ASN A 406 0.29 26.50 -9.50
C ASN A 406 -1.19 26.64 -9.84
N ARG A 407 -1.61 26.18 -11.02
CA ARG A 407 -3.01 26.17 -11.43
C ARG A 407 -3.86 25.28 -10.53
N ILE A 408 -3.42 24.04 -10.27
CA ILE A 408 -4.11 23.12 -9.34
C ILE A 408 -4.28 23.73 -7.95
N TYR A 409 -3.26 24.45 -7.46
CA TYR A 409 -3.35 25.16 -6.19
C TYR A 409 -4.41 26.28 -6.23
N SER A 410 -4.47 27.06 -7.32
CA SER A 410 -5.40 28.19 -7.47
C SER A 410 -6.86 27.78 -7.72
N GLU A 411 -7.09 26.66 -8.41
CA GLU A 411 -8.43 26.16 -8.78
C GLU A 411 -9.14 25.45 -7.61
N ASN A 412 -8.49 25.34 -6.45
CA ASN A 412 -8.94 24.75 -5.19
C ASN A 412 -10.22 25.42 -4.59
N GLY A 413 -10.80 26.43 -5.24
CA GLY A 413 -11.97 27.19 -4.77
C GLY A 413 -13.27 27.02 -5.58
N ALA A 414 -13.29 26.33 -6.73
CA ALA A 414 -14.51 26.10 -7.51
C ALA A 414 -15.09 24.71 -7.19
N ALA A 415 -16.38 24.65 -6.83
CA ALA A 415 -17.12 23.40 -6.61
C ALA A 415 -16.99 22.49 -7.86
N ASP A 416 -16.62 21.22 -7.65
CA ASP A 416 -15.97 20.26 -8.58
C ASP A 416 -14.43 20.36 -8.66
N SER A 417 -13.79 20.74 -7.54
CA SER A 417 -12.36 21.07 -7.46
C SER A 417 -11.42 19.88 -7.68
N SER A 418 -10.22 20.18 -8.19
CA SER A 418 -9.11 19.22 -8.28
C SER A 418 -8.86 18.50 -6.95
N PHE A 419 -9.12 19.12 -5.79
CA PHE A 419 -8.95 18.50 -4.47
C PHE A 419 -9.80 17.25 -4.26
N THR A 420 -11.09 17.30 -4.60
CA THR A 420 -11.99 16.14 -4.52
C THR A 420 -11.47 15.02 -5.41
N LEU A 421 -11.06 15.37 -6.64
CA LEU A 421 -10.53 14.41 -7.61
C LEU A 421 -9.24 13.74 -7.13
N PHE A 422 -8.28 14.50 -6.58
CA PHE A 422 -7.05 13.96 -5.99
C PHE A 422 -7.33 13.10 -4.76
N SER A 423 -8.29 13.50 -3.91
CA SER A 423 -8.69 12.74 -2.73
C SER A 423 -9.29 11.40 -3.13
N GLN A 424 -10.21 11.38 -4.11
CA GLN A 424 -10.77 10.14 -4.65
C GLN A 424 -9.72 9.30 -5.38
N ALA A 425 -8.71 9.91 -6.03
CA ALA A 425 -7.58 9.17 -6.57
C ALA A 425 -6.77 8.47 -5.47
N CYS A 426 -6.60 9.09 -4.29
CA CYS A 426 -5.99 8.44 -3.13
C CYS A 426 -6.87 7.33 -2.56
N VAL A 427 -8.17 7.58 -2.37
CA VAL A 427 -9.13 6.56 -1.88
C VAL A 427 -9.15 5.35 -2.81
N GLY A 428 -9.30 5.56 -4.12
CA GLY A 428 -9.30 4.50 -5.13
C GLY A 428 -7.99 3.70 -5.17
N SER A 429 -6.86 4.38 -5.02
CA SER A 429 -5.54 3.74 -4.90
C SER A 429 -5.47 2.79 -3.70
N ILE A 430 -5.99 3.21 -2.53
CA ILE A 430 -6.03 2.40 -1.30
C ILE A 430 -7.07 1.27 -1.41
N ALA A 431 -8.27 1.56 -1.93
CA ALA A 431 -9.33 0.59 -2.16
C ALA A 431 -8.85 -0.53 -3.08
N GLY A 432 -8.10 -0.19 -4.13
CA GLY A 432 -7.50 -1.17 -5.02
C GLY A 432 -6.53 -2.11 -4.32
N THR A 433 -5.65 -1.59 -3.46
CA THR A 433 -4.73 -2.40 -2.66
C THR A 433 -5.49 -3.32 -1.70
N THR A 434 -6.41 -2.77 -0.91
CA THR A 434 -7.18 -3.53 0.10
C THR A 434 -8.04 -4.62 -0.53
N THR A 435 -8.64 -4.35 -1.70
CA THR A 435 -9.42 -5.34 -2.45
C THR A 435 -8.56 -6.50 -2.97
N VAL A 436 -7.30 -6.26 -3.36
CA VAL A 436 -6.39 -7.36 -3.71
C VAL A 436 -6.00 -8.16 -2.47
N LEU A 437 -5.79 -7.50 -1.34
CA LEU A 437 -5.44 -8.18 -0.08
C LEU A 437 -6.55 -9.12 0.40
N GLU A 438 -7.83 -8.79 0.17
CA GLU A 438 -8.97 -9.70 0.42
C GLU A 438 -8.76 -11.07 -0.26
N ALA A 439 -8.34 -11.08 -1.53
CA ALA A 439 -8.10 -12.32 -2.28
C ALA A 439 -6.72 -12.93 -1.97
N TYR A 440 -5.73 -12.12 -1.57
CA TYR A 440 -4.34 -12.56 -1.36
C TYR A 440 -4.24 -13.70 -0.35
N TRP A 441 -4.92 -13.63 0.79
CA TRP A 441 -4.93 -14.69 1.81
C TRP A 441 -5.96 -15.80 1.57
N GLN A 442 -6.68 -15.75 0.45
CA GLN A 442 -7.65 -16.78 0.08
C GLN A 442 -7.14 -17.65 -1.07
N ASP A 443 -6.30 -17.09 -1.94
CA ASP A 443 -5.77 -17.77 -3.12
C ASP A 443 -4.23 -17.73 -3.15
N PRO A 444 -3.54 -18.89 -3.08
CA PRO A 444 -2.09 -18.94 -3.17
C PRO A 444 -1.54 -18.35 -4.47
N ALA A 445 -2.32 -18.34 -5.56
CA ALA A 445 -1.93 -17.80 -6.86
C ALA A 445 -1.99 -16.27 -6.95
N VAL A 446 -2.67 -15.59 -6.01
CA VAL A 446 -2.72 -14.13 -5.98
C VAL A 446 -1.41 -13.60 -5.40
N GLY A 447 -0.77 -12.69 -6.15
CA GLY A 447 0.47 -12.02 -5.76
C GLY A 447 0.22 -10.78 -4.90
N PHE A 448 1.24 -10.36 -4.16
CA PHE A 448 1.16 -9.17 -3.31
C PHE A 448 1.03 -7.89 -4.17
N PRO A 449 0.14 -6.94 -3.83
CA PRO A 449 -0.10 -5.73 -4.62
C PRO A 449 0.98 -4.64 -4.42
N GLY A 450 2.27 -5.01 -4.42
CA GLY A 450 3.38 -4.07 -4.16
C GLY A 450 3.39 -2.81 -5.03
N PRO A 451 3.24 -2.92 -6.36
CA PRO A 451 3.17 -1.75 -7.24
C PRO A 451 1.98 -0.83 -6.93
N ALA A 452 0.87 -1.40 -6.45
CA ALA A 452 -0.30 -0.62 -6.08
C ALA A 452 -0.02 0.27 -4.85
N MET A 453 0.75 -0.23 -3.88
CA MET A 453 1.15 0.52 -2.70
C MET A 453 2.11 1.67 -3.05
N GLY A 454 3.08 1.45 -3.94
CA GLY A 454 3.94 2.52 -4.48
C GLY A 454 3.18 3.58 -5.23
N GLY A 455 2.20 3.11 -6.01
CA GLY A 455 1.19 3.96 -6.59
C GLY A 455 0.59 4.88 -5.54
N THR A 456 -0.04 4.35 -4.50
CA THR A 456 -0.69 5.14 -3.44
C THR A 456 0.23 6.20 -2.82
N GLY A 457 1.47 5.85 -2.50
CA GLY A 457 2.44 6.80 -1.94
C GLY A 457 2.69 8.01 -2.85
N ASN A 458 2.81 7.80 -4.16
CA ASN A 458 2.96 8.88 -5.13
C ASN A 458 1.75 9.82 -5.16
N ARG A 459 0.51 9.33 -4.98
CA ARG A 459 -0.69 10.19 -4.99
C ARG A 459 -0.73 11.05 -3.73
N LEU A 460 -0.45 10.44 -2.58
CA LEU A 460 -0.37 11.15 -1.30
C LEU A 460 0.73 12.21 -1.30
N SER A 461 1.90 11.88 -1.84
CA SER A 461 2.99 12.83 -2.03
C SER A 461 2.60 13.99 -2.94
N THR A 462 1.96 13.68 -4.07
CA THR A 462 1.54 14.70 -5.04
C THR A 462 0.50 15.67 -4.46
N ILE A 463 -0.53 15.17 -3.76
CA ILE A 463 -1.56 16.07 -3.20
C ILE A 463 -0.96 16.99 -2.12
N TRP A 464 -0.04 16.48 -1.29
CA TRP A 464 0.67 17.29 -0.31
C TRP A 464 1.51 18.38 -0.96
N ALA A 465 2.34 18.02 -1.93
CA ALA A 465 3.21 18.99 -2.59
C ALA A 465 2.41 20.01 -3.43
N ALA A 466 1.32 19.57 -4.06
CA ALA A 466 0.53 20.43 -4.95
C ALA A 466 -0.35 21.40 -4.17
N MET A 467 -0.90 20.97 -3.03
CA MET A 467 -1.95 21.69 -2.32
C MET A 467 -1.60 22.08 -0.89
N GLY A 468 -0.55 21.50 -0.30
CA GLY A 468 -0.13 21.75 1.08
C GLY A 468 -1.09 21.21 2.15
N ARG A 469 -2.00 20.30 1.77
CA ARG A 469 -3.04 19.76 2.65
C ARG A 469 -3.23 18.26 2.44
N LYS A 470 -3.73 17.59 3.48
CA LYS A 470 -4.09 16.18 3.47
C LYS A 470 -5.25 15.89 2.48
N PRO A 471 -5.31 14.69 1.88
CA PRO A 471 -6.51 14.24 1.17
C PRO A 471 -7.68 14.06 2.14
N ASP A 472 -8.89 14.05 1.58
CA ASP A 472 -10.08 13.59 2.29
C ASP A 472 -10.37 12.13 1.95
N LEU A 473 -9.95 11.22 2.84
CA LEU A 473 -10.17 9.78 2.66
C LEU A 473 -11.62 9.35 2.97
N SER A 474 -12.46 10.23 3.50
CA SER A 474 -13.85 9.92 3.86
C SER A 474 -14.81 9.99 2.68
N LEU A 475 -14.40 10.61 1.56
CA LEU A 475 -15.25 10.84 0.39
C LEU A 475 -15.78 9.56 -0.29
N GLY A 476 -15.13 8.42 -0.06
CA GLY A 476 -15.47 7.17 -0.75
C GLY A 476 -15.32 7.25 -2.27
N LEU A 477 -15.83 6.22 -2.95
CA LEU A 477 -15.85 6.11 -4.40
C LEU A 477 -17.29 5.85 -4.85
N GLU A 478 -17.72 6.59 -5.87
CA GLU A 478 -18.99 6.30 -6.51
C GLU A 478 -18.96 4.88 -7.12
N PRO A 479 -20.03 4.09 -6.98
CA PRO A 479 -20.09 2.76 -7.57
C PRO A 479 -20.00 2.88 -9.10
N MET A 480 -19.30 1.93 -9.72
CA MET A 480 -19.23 1.87 -11.17
C MET A 480 -20.64 1.63 -11.75
N PRO A 481 -21.09 2.44 -12.72
CA PRO A 481 -22.33 2.17 -13.42
C PRO A 481 -22.28 0.81 -14.10
N LYS A 482 -23.37 0.03 -14.00
CA LYS A 482 -23.50 -1.23 -14.73
C LYS A 482 -23.38 -0.98 -16.23
N ASP A 483 -22.81 -1.94 -16.95
CA ASP A 483 -22.71 -1.92 -18.41
C ASP A 483 -21.96 -0.70 -18.96
N THR A 484 -20.90 -0.25 -18.26
CA THR A 484 -20.04 0.85 -18.69
C THR A 484 -18.60 0.38 -18.78
N LEU A 485 -17.95 0.61 -19.93
CA LEU A 485 -16.52 0.40 -20.10
C LEU A 485 -15.79 1.66 -19.64
N ALA A 486 -15.47 1.72 -18.35
CA ALA A 486 -14.84 2.88 -17.74
C ALA A 486 -13.31 2.82 -17.85
N HIS A 487 -12.66 3.99 -17.91
CA HIS A 487 -11.20 4.09 -17.98
C HIS A 487 -10.68 5.33 -17.25
N SER A 488 -9.53 5.18 -16.59
CA SER A 488 -8.81 6.24 -15.90
C SER A 488 -7.85 7.07 -16.80
N CYS A 489 -7.74 6.78 -18.10
CA CYS A 489 -6.90 7.52 -19.03
C CYS A 489 -7.78 8.59 -19.72
N GLN A 490 -7.35 9.86 -19.71
CA GLN A 490 -8.06 10.94 -20.41
C GLN A 490 -8.24 10.61 -21.90
N ALA A 491 -9.35 11.03 -22.50
CA ALA A 491 -9.71 10.81 -23.89
C ALA A 491 -9.96 9.36 -24.32
N ILE A 492 -9.84 8.39 -23.39
CA ILE A 492 -10.17 6.99 -23.65
C ILE A 492 -11.57 6.75 -23.10
N ASP A 493 -12.57 6.81 -23.98
CA ASP A 493 -13.97 6.50 -23.68
C ASP A 493 -14.46 5.41 -24.64
N TYR A 494 -14.50 4.17 -24.14
CA TYR A 494 -15.02 3.04 -24.90
C TYR A 494 -16.54 3.08 -25.08
N ASN A 495 -17.26 4.03 -24.47
CA ASN A 495 -18.71 4.16 -24.62
C ASN A 495 -19.09 5.17 -25.72
N ILE A 496 -18.11 5.85 -26.32
CA ILE A 496 -18.33 6.83 -27.38
C ILE A 496 -19.01 6.18 -28.61
N LYS A 497 -19.98 6.90 -29.18
CA LYS A 497 -20.71 6.52 -30.40
C LYS A 497 -20.21 7.36 -31.58
N GLN A 498 -20.54 6.93 -32.81
CA GLN A 498 -20.16 7.66 -34.03
C GLN A 498 -20.53 9.15 -33.94
N GLY A 499 -19.54 10.03 -34.13
CA GLY A 499 -19.71 11.49 -34.04
C GLY A 499 -19.76 12.06 -32.61
N GLY A 500 -19.54 11.24 -31.58
CA GLY A 500 -19.41 11.68 -30.19
C GLY A 500 -18.09 12.40 -29.93
N GLN A 501 -18.01 13.12 -28.81
CA GLN A 501 -16.76 13.68 -28.29
C GLN A 501 -16.14 12.73 -27.26
N VAL A 502 -14.81 12.58 -27.30
CA VAL A 502 -14.07 11.81 -26.28
C VAL A 502 -14.12 12.53 -24.93
N ASN A 503 -14.03 11.77 -23.83
CA ASN A 503 -14.02 12.36 -22.49
C ASN A 503 -12.83 13.32 -22.30
N ALA A 504 -13.07 14.44 -21.63
CA ALA A 504 -11.99 15.39 -21.31
C ALA A 504 -11.19 14.97 -20.06
N CYS A 505 -11.72 14.04 -19.26
CA CYS A 505 -11.15 13.64 -17.97
C CYS A 505 -11.23 12.12 -17.75
N ALA A 506 -10.41 11.64 -16.83
CA ALA A 506 -10.41 10.26 -16.36
C ALA A 506 -11.65 9.92 -15.53
N THR A 507 -12.08 8.64 -15.57
CA THR A 507 -13.23 8.15 -14.80
C THR A 507 -12.82 7.88 -13.35
N VAL A 508 -13.35 8.65 -12.40
CA VAL A 508 -12.95 8.57 -10.97
C VAL A 508 -13.17 7.19 -10.37
N GLN A 509 -14.26 6.52 -10.75
CA GLN A 509 -14.64 5.17 -10.31
C GLN A 509 -13.60 4.10 -10.69
N THR A 510 -12.62 4.45 -11.54
CA THR A 510 -11.57 3.54 -12.02
C THR A 510 -10.17 3.94 -11.54
N PHE A 511 -10.07 4.79 -10.53
CA PHE A 511 -8.79 5.07 -9.89
C PHE A 511 -8.41 3.88 -9.03
N HIS A 512 -7.46 3.06 -9.47
CA HIS A 512 -6.87 2.02 -8.64
C HIS A 512 -5.43 1.74 -9.08
N SER A 513 -4.56 1.41 -8.12
CA SER A 513 -3.14 1.65 -8.34
C SER A 513 -2.40 0.65 -9.22
N CYS A 514 -2.82 -0.63 -9.39
CA CYS A 514 -2.14 -1.60 -10.27
C CYS A 514 -2.80 -3.02 -10.32
N ILE A 515 -2.17 -3.99 -11.01
CA ILE A 515 -2.55 -5.43 -11.12
C ILE A 515 -3.41 -5.95 -9.97
N GLY A 516 -4.49 -6.67 -10.32
CA GLY A 516 -5.37 -7.35 -9.36
C GLY A 516 -6.50 -6.46 -8.83
N SER A 517 -6.30 -5.14 -8.81
CA SER A 517 -7.26 -4.18 -8.24
C SER A 517 -8.34 -3.69 -9.21
N ASN A 518 -8.29 -4.12 -10.46
CA ASN A 518 -9.24 -3.72 -11.50
C ASN A 518 -10.45 -4.68 -11.54
N ASN A 519 -11.61 -4.18 -11.97
CA ASN A 519 -12.85 -4.94 -12.11
C ASN A 519 -13.09 -5.44 -13.55
N CYS A 520 -12.00 -5.70 -14.29
CA CYS A 520 -11.98 -6.12 -15.71
C CYS A 520 -12.31 -5.02 -16.73
N HIS A 521 -12.26 -5.40 -18.02
CA HIS A 521 -12.69 -4.71 -19.25
C HIS A 521 -12.62 -3.17 -19.28
N ALA A 522 -11.68 -2.64 -20.07
CA ALA A 522 -11.37 -1.21 -20.23
C ALA A 522 -10.81 -0.51 -18.97
N GLU A 523 -10.90 -1.10 -17.78
CA GLU A 523 -10.19 -0.64 -16.57
C GLU A 523 -8.69 -1.02 -16.59
N GLY A 524 -8.13 -1.29 -17.77
CA GLY A 524 -6.74 -1.68 -17.94
C GLY A 524 -5.88 -0.47 -18.14
N GLY A 525 -4.94 -0.25 -17.23
CA GLY A 525 -4.16 0.95 -17.35
C GLY A 525 -2.99 0.88 -18.31
N CYS A 526 -2.54 2.09 -18.62
CA CYS A 526 -1.79 2.36 -19.82
C CYS A 526 -0.27 2.13 -19.66
N GLY A 527 0.29 2.08 -18.44
CA GLY A 527 1.73 2.32 -18.22
C GLY A 527 2.70 1.15 -18.12
N PHE A 528 2.28 -0.06 -17.75
CA PHE A 528 3.23 -1.15 -17.49
C PHE A 528 3.06 -2.33 -18.44
N VAL A 529 4.20 -2.84 -18.89
CA VAL A 529 4.31 -3.91 -19.89
C VAL A 529 4.00 -5.25 -19.23
N ASN A 530 2.75 -5.69 -19.28
CA ASN A 530 2.32 -6.99 -18.73
C ASN A 530 2.04 -7.99 -19.85
N LYS A 531 2.31 -9.29 -19.67
CA LYS A 531 2.00 -10.30 -20.70
C LYS A 531 0.50 -10.47 -20.90
N VAL A 532 0.04 -10.65 -22.15
CA VAL A 532 -1.38 -10.89 -22.49
C VAL A 532 -1.94 -12.17 -21.86
N THR A 533 -1.06 -13.11 -21.50
CA THR A 533 -1.38 -14.39 -20.87
C THR A 533 -1.36 -14.32 -19.34
N GLY A 534 -1.16 -13.15 -18.75
CA GLY A 534 -0.96 -12.96 -17.31
C GLY A 534 0.37 -13.52 -16.80
N GLY A 535 0.54 -13.47 -15.47
CA GLY A 535 1.66 -14.14 -14.78
C GLY A 535 2.97 -13.33 -14.71
N GLY A 536 2.92 -12.01 -14.50
CA GLY A 536 4.11 -11.21 -14.21
C GLY A 536 3.81 -10.11 -13.19
N SER A 537 4.72 -9.92 -12.22
CA SER A 537 4.76 -8.72 -11.37
C SER A 537 5.19 -7.52 -12.24
N CYS A 538 4.60 -6.34 -12.01
CA CYS A 538 5.12 -5.09 -12.58
C CYS A 538 6.51 -4.79 -11.98
N SER A 539 7.56 -5.38 -12.54
CA SER A 539 8.94 -5.04 -12.24
C SER A 539 9.59 -4.52 -13.52
N GLY A 540 9.17 -3.34 -13.96
CA GLY A 540 10.05 -2.46 -14.73
C GLY A 540 11.06 -1.91 -13.73
N GLY A 541 12.35 -2.04 -14.02
CA GLY A 541 13.39 -1.56 -13.11
C GLY A 541 13.39 -0.04 -13.07
N GLY A 542 13.09 0.53 -11.92
CA GLY A 542 13.24 1.97 -11.64
C GLY A 542 13.12 2.24 -10.16
N GLY A 543 14.08 2.98 -9.62
CA GLY A 543 14.11 3.34 -8.21
C GLY A 543 13.25 4.56 -7.98
N GLY A 544 12.06 4.40 -7.42
CA GLY A 544 11.23 5.54 -7.05
C GLY A 544 9.89 5.15 -6.45
N SER A 545 9.79 5.26 -5.11
CA SER A 545 8.56 5.18 -4.31
C SER A 545 7.83 3.81 -4.27
N CYS A 546 7.95 3.16 -3.10
CA CYS A 546 7.62 1.77 -2.73
C CYS A 546 8.17 0.65 -3.63
N SER A 547 9.50 0.52 -3.56
CA SER A 547 10.25 -0.73 -3.41
C SER A 547 9.51 -2.07 -3.66
N THR A 548 9.30 -2.44 -4.93
CA THR A 548 9.14 -3.85 -5.35
C THR A 548 10.42 -4.34 -6.04
N PRO A 549 11.01 -5.48 -5.64
CA PRO A 549 12.29 -5.94 -6.17
C PRO A 549 12.27 -6.39 -7.63
N ALA A 550 13.41 -6.22 -8.31
CA ALA A 550 13.67 -6.72 -9.64
C ALA A 550 13.89 -8.25 -9.61
N ALA A 551 13.10 -9.01 -10.38
CA ALA A 551 13.37 -10.41 -10.66
C ALA A 551 14.26 -10.54 -11.90
N SER A 552 15.56 -10.78 -11.71
CA SER A 552 16.40 -11.36 -12.76
C SER A 552 16.30 -12.89 -12.68
N THR A 553 15.48 -13.51 -13.54
CA THR A 553 15.53 -14.98 -13.71
C THR A 553 16.21 -15.34 -15.01
N ALA A 554 17.44 -15.83 -14.89
CA ALA A 554 17.99 -16.79 -15.83
C ALA A 554 17.68 -18.21 -15.29
N GLY A 555 16.99 -19.02 -16.09
CA GLY A 555 17.22 -20.48 -16.16
C GLY A 555 16.39 -21.44 -15.30
N GLU A 556 15.71 -22.34 -16.01
CA GLU A 556 15.39 -23.76 -15.72
C GLU A 556 14.16 -24.08 -14.84
N GLY A 557 13.18 -24.77 -15.46
CA GLY A 557 11.92 -25.18 -14.84
C GLY A 557 11.78 -26.69 -14.66
N VAL A 558 10.73 -27.13 -13.93
CA VAL A 558 10.13 -28.47 -13.98
C VAL A 558 8.67 -28.42 -13.46
N GLY A 559 7.72 -28.80 -14.34
CA GLY A 559 6.72 -29.88 -14.15
C GLY A 559 5.59 -29.85 -13.10
N GLY A 560 4.34 -29.83 -13.59
CA GLY A 560 3.13 -30.47 -13.02
C GLY A 560 2.02 -29.51 -12.58
N GLY A 561 0.73 -29.60 -12.94
CA GLY A 561 -0.07 -30.52 -13.76
C GLY A 561 -1.54 -30.54 -13.27
N GLY A 562 -2.51 -30.18 -14.13
CA GLY A 562 -3.97 -30.42 -13.99
C GLY A 562 -4.82 -29.15 -13.78
N ALA A 563 -5.50 -28.56 -14.80
CA ALA A 563 -6.74 -28.95 -15.52
C ALA A 563 -7.97 -28.13 -15.00
N GLY A 564 -8.74 -27.39 -15.81
CA GLY A 564 -8.73 -27.23 -17.26
C GLY A 564 -9.53 -26.00 -17.75
N GLY A 565 -9.43 -25.75 -19.06
CA GLY A 565 -10.16 -24.68 -19.76
C GLY A 565 -9.46 -24.12 -21.00
N GLY A 566 -9.19 -24.95 -22.01
CA GLY A 566 -9.08 -24.51 -23.42
C GLY A 566 -7.94 -23.55 -23.83
N GLY A 567 -6.68 -23.90 -23.59
CA GLY A 567 -5.53 -23.22 -24.21
C GLY A 567 -4.93 -24.07 -25.33
N VAL A 568 -5.14 -23.68 -26.58
CA VAL A 568 -4.43 -24.25 -27.73
C VAL A 568 -2.92 -24.00 -27.54
N GLY A 569 -2.12 -25.05 -27.72
CA GLY A 569 -0.71 -25.11 -27.34
C GLY A 569 0.14 -23.92 -27.79
N GLY A 570 0.92 -23.40 -26.85
CA GLY A 570 2.02 -22.48 -27.15
C GLY A 570 3.04 -23.20 -28.02
N VAL A 571 3.12 -22.78 -29.28
CA VAL A 571 4.19 -23.18 -30.20
C VAL A 571 5.50 -22.61 -29.65
N CYS A 572 6.52 -23.45 -29.45
CA CYS A 572 7.87 -23.00 -29.16
C CYS A 572 8.30 -21.99 -30.25
N GLY A 573 8.50 -20.73 -29.90
CA GLY A 573 8.92 -19.66 -30.82
C GLY A 573 7.86 -18.60 -31.17
N ALA A 574 6.67 -18.61 -30.58
CA ALA A 574 5.73 -17.49 -30.74
C ALA A 574 6.22 -16.22 -30.00
N PRO A 575 6.05 -15.01 -30.59
CA PRO A 575 6.48 -13.76 -29.95
C PRO A 575 5.73 -13.54 -28.64
N VAL A 576 6.44 -13.12 -27.59
CA VAL A 576 5.83 -12.68 -26.33
C VAL A 576 5.09 -11.38 -26.60
N LEU A 577 3.75 -11.41 -26.49
CA LEU A 577 2.91 -10.24 -26.60
C LEU A 577 2.58 -9.68 -25.21
N TYR A 578 2.63 -8.36 -25.12
CA TYR A 578 2.22 -7.61 -23.95
C TYR A 578 0.79 -7.09 -24.09
N SER A 579 0.16 -6.79 -22.98
CA SER A 579 -1.18 -6.22 -22.90
C SER A 579 -1.06 -4.80 -23.42
N GLY A 580 -1.86 -4.45 -24.41
CA GLY A 580 -1.95 -3.06 -24.84
C GLY A 580 -2.52 -2.17 -23.73
N PRO A 581 -2.31 -0.86 -23.76
CA PRO A 581 -3.05 0.04 -22.89
C PRO A 581 -4.57 -0.09 -23.11
N GLY A 582 -5.37 0.03 -22.05
CA GLY A 582 -6.80 -0.30 -22.11
C GLY A 582 -7.09 -1.80 -22.10
N ASP A 583 -6.08 -2.66 -22.30
CA ASP A 583 -6.23 -4.11 -22.15
C ASP A 583 -6.26 -4.47 -20.66
N ASN A 584 -7.46 -4.81 -20.22
CA ASN A 584 -7.68 -5.54 -18.99
C ASN A 584 -8.72 -6.61 -19.25
N LYS A 585 -8.25 -7.83 -19.51
CA LYS A 585 -9.15 -8.96 -19.65
C LYS A 585 -9.84 -9.33 -18.35
N CYS A 586 -9.16 -9.18 -17.21
CA CYS A 586 -9.71 -9.26 -15.85
C CYS A 586 -8.65 -9.25 -14.75
N LYS A 587 -8.91 -8.64 -13.60
CA LYS A 587 -8.18 -8.81 -12.32
C LYS A 587 -6.65 -8.77 -12.45
N SER A 588 -6.00 -9.93 -12.40
CA SER A 588 -4.53 -10.09 -12.49
C SER A 588 -3.99 -9.94 -13.92
N PHE A 589 -4.87 -9.71 -14.89
CA PHE A 589 -4.54 -9.39 -16.28
C PHE A 589 -4.67 -7.87 -16.51
N GLY A 590 -3.81 -7.31 -17.35
CA GLY A 590 -3.82 -5.88 -17.70
C GLY A 590 -2.89 -4.97 -16.89
N GLY A 591 -2.77 -3.71 -17.30
CA GLY A 591 -1.91 -2.69 -16.69
C GLY A 591 -2.58 -1.85 -15.59
N CYS A 592 -1.83 -0.92 -14.99
CA CYS A 592 -2.25 -0.15 -13.81
C CYS A 592 -3.11 1.07 -14.14
N ALA A 593 -4.41 1.07 -13.76
CA ALA A 593 -5.39 2.07 -14.21
C ALA A 593 -5.35 3.33 -13.35
N VAL A 594 -4.47 4.23 -13.76
CA VAL A 594 -4.24 5.50 -13.09
C VAL A 594 -4.32 6.62 -14.13
N PRO A 595 -4.71 7.85 -13.76
CA PRO A 595 -4.50 8.99 -14.64
C PRO A 595 -3.06 8.97 -15.14
N ILE A 596 -2.86 8.75 -16.44
CA ILE A 596 -1.52 8.63 -16.99
C ILE A 596 -0.82 9.95 -16.76
N SER A 597 0.33 9.93 -16.09
CA SER A 597 1.20 11.10 -16.09
C SER A 597 1.50 11.49 -17.53
N ALA A 598 1.41 12.78 -17.85
CA ALA A 598 1.86 13.30 -19.14
C ALA A 598 3.37 13.08 -19.37
N SER A 599 4.09 12.81 -18.28
CA SER A 599 5.52 12.49 -18.27
C SER A 599 5.81 10.99 -18.33
N GLN A 600 4.81 10.10 -18.39
CA GLN A 600 5.06 8.66 -18.34
C GLN A 600 5.66 8.09 -19.64
N LEU A 601 6.82 7.45 -19.52
CA LEU A 601 7.51 6.73 -20.59
C LEU A 601 7.52 5.22 -20.36
N TYR A 602 7.61 4.43 -21.44
CA TYR A 602 7.90 3.01 -21.35
C TYR A 602 9.38 2.74 -21.11
N PRO A 603 9.73 1.76 -20.27
CA PRO A 603 11.09 1.24 -20.23
C PRO A 603 11.43 0.49 -21.53
N PRO A 604 12.71 0.24 -21.81
CA PRO A 604 13.11 -0.64 -22.90
C PRO A 604 12.42 -2.01 -22.81
N PRO A 605 12.04 -2.62 -23.94
CA PRO A 605 11.39 -3.92 -23.95
C PRO A 605 12.14 -5.00 -23.16
N PRO A 606 11.42 -5.85 -22.41
CA PRO A 606 12.05 -6.99 -21.76
C PRO A 606 12.75 -7.89 -22.80
N ASN A 607 13.91 -8.44 -22.42
CA ASN A 607 14.81 -9.27 -23.25
C ASN A 607 15.69 -8.52 -24.27
N GLY A 608 15.85 -7.20 -24.12
CA GLY A 608 16.81 -6.41 -24.92
C GLY A 608 16.41 -6.21 -26.37
N GLN A 609 15.14 -6.45 -26.71
CA GLN A 609 14.61 -6.14 -28.04
C GLN A 609 14.44 -4.62 -28.19
N PRO A 610 14.67 -4.05 -29.39
CA PRO A 610 14.51 -2.61 -29.61
C PRO A 610 13.03 -2.18 -29.61
N VAL A 611 12.12 -3.10 -29.90
CA VAL A 611 10.66 -2.88 -29.99
C VAL A 611 9.95 -4.12 -29.46
N ALA A 612 8.81 -3.93 -28.79
CA ALA A 612 7.91 -5.01 -28.40
C ALA A 612 6.48 -4.79 -28.90
N GLY A 613 5.80 -5.91 -29.14
CA GLY A 613 4.40 -5.93 -29.56
C GLY A 613 3.44 -6.03 -28.38
N MET A 614 2.38 -5.23 -28.43
CA MET A 614 1.26 -5.20 -27.52
C MET A 614 -0.02 -5.61 -28.26
N GLN A 615 -0.76 -6.57 -27.74
CA GLN A 615 -2.05 -6.97 -28.31
C GLN A 615 -3.12 -5.95 -27.92
N GLY A 616 -3.80 -5.37 -28.91
CA GLY A 616 -5.00 -4.56 -28.72
C GLY A 616 -6.25 -5.42 -28.54
N PHE A 617 -7.23 -4.87 -27.81
CA PHE A 617 -8.52 -5.49 -27.56
C PHE A 617 -9.66 -4.47 -27.72
N ASP A 618 -10.79 -4.94 -28.27
CA ASP A 618 -12.09 -4.29 -28.18
C ASP A 618 -12.95 -5.08 -27.20
N PHE A 619 -13.74 -4.38 -26.39
CA PHE A 619 -14.61 -4.99 -25.39
C PHE A 619 -16.04 -4.90 -25.88
N VAL A 620 -16.60 -6.04 -26.29
CA VAL A 620 -17.93 -6.12 -26.90
C VAL A 620 -18.93 -6.66 -25.89
N ALA A 621 -20.16 -6.16 -25.94
CA ALA A 621 -21.23 -6.66 -25.09
C ALA A 621 -21.46 -8.15 -25.34
N ASP A 622 -21.40 -8.94 -24.28
CA ASP A 622 -21.59 -10.39 -24.27
C ASP A 622 -22.21 -10.79 -22.92
N PRO A 623 -23.48 -11.23 -22.88
CA PRO A 623 -24.13 -11.66 -21.65
C PRO A 623 -23.45 -12.85 -20.95
N SER A 624 -22.63 -13.61 -21.66
CA SER A 624 -21.83 -14.70 -21.10
C SER A 624 -20.44 -14.26 -20.62
N GLY A 625 -20.06 -13.03 -20.96
CA GLY A 625 -18.83 -12.38 -20.54
C GLY A 625 -18.90 -11.81 -19.13
N PHE A 626 -17.73 -11.47 -18.57
CA PHE A 626 -17.65 -10.92 -17.21
C PHE A 626 -18.22 -9.49 -17.21
N ASN A 627 -19.10 -9.20 -16.23
CA ASN A 627 -19.86 -7.93 -16.18
C ASN A 627 -20.55 -7.56 -17.51
N GLY A 628 -20.93 -8.56 -18.31
CA GLY A 628 -21.62 -8.35 -19.60
C GLY A 628 -20.71 -8.03 -20.79
N TYR A 629 -19.39 -8.24 -20.68
CA TYR A 629 -18.43 -7.98 -21.76
C TYR A 629 -17.47 -9.14 -22.04
N SER A 630 -17.06 -9.26 -23.30
CA SER A 630 -16.01 -10.16 -23.78
C SER A 630 -14.93 -9.38 -24.53
N SER A 631 -13.67 -9.77 -24.35
CA SER A 631 -12.53 -9.16 -25.06
C SER A 631 -12.30 -9.80 -26.42
N VAL A 632 -12.35 -9.01 -27.49
CA VAL A 632 -12.04 -9.42 -28.87
C VAL A 632 -10.68 -8.87 -29.25
N LYS A 633 -9.78 -9.74 -29.72
CA LYS A 633 -8.46 -9.31 -30.22
C LYS A 633 -8.64 -8.41 -31.43
N THR A 634 -7.95 -7.27 -31.43
CA THR A 634 -7.82 -6.41 -32.60
C THR A 634 -6.46 -6.65 -33.24
N GLY A 635 -5.63 -5.61 -33.41
CA GLY A 635 -4.28 -5.69 -33.96
C GLY A 635 -3.19 -5.66 -32.91
N ILE A 636 -1.96 -5.45 -33.36
CA ILE A 636 -0.78 -5.29 -32.50
C ILE A 636 -0.32 -3.83 -32.57
N VAL A 637 -0.22 -3.18 -31.41
CA VAL A 637 0.44 -1.89 -31.21
C VAL A 637 1.88 -2.17 -30.81
N THR A 638 2.84 -1.34 -31.24
CA THR A 638 4.25 -1.52 -30.85
C THR A 638 4.71 -0.38 -29.95
N TYR A 639 5.65 -0.66 -29.06
CA TYR A 639 6.36 0.35 -28.28
C TYR A 639 7.87 0.06 -28.24
N LYS A 640 8.65 1.11 -28.01
CA LYS A 640 10.08 1.06 -27.66
C LYS A 640 10.34 1.85 -26.36
N GLY A 641 11.54 1.68 -25.80
CA GLY A 641 11.97 2.47 -24.64
C GLY A 641 11.93 3.98 -24.94
N GLY A 642 11.36 4.75 -24.03
CA GLY A 642 11.17 6.20 -24.17
C GLY A 642 9.96 6.61 -25.02
N ASP A 643 9.14 5.68 -25.50
CA ASP A 643 7.82 6.03 -26.05
C ASP A 643 6.89 6.48 -24.92
N LYS A 644 6.09 7.51 -25.19
CA LYS A 644 5.09 8.00 -24.24
C LYS A 644 3.92 7.03 -24.12
N VAL A 645 3.60 6.70 -22.89
CA VAL A 645 2.60 5.69 -22.55
C VAL A 645 1.20 6.07 -23.04
N ASP A 646 0.83 7.34 -22.91
CA ASP A 646 -0.49 7.84 -23.28
C ASP A 646 -0.73 7.83 -24.80
N GLU A 647 0.31 8.12 -25.58
CA GLU A 647 0.25 8.05 -27.04
C GLU A 647 0.08 6.62 -27.54
N VAL A 648 0.82 5.66 -26.96
CA VAL A 648 0.62 4.23 -27.25
C VAL A 648 -0.78 3.80 -26.83
N ALA A 649 -1.30 4.35 -25.73
CA ALA A 649 -2.63 4.02 -25.27
C ALA A 649 -3.75 4.53 -26.15
N TYR A 650 -3.61 5.76 -26.62
CA TYR A 650 -4.56 6.35 -27.54
C TYR A 650 -4.57 5.60 -28.88
N LYS A 651 -3.41 5.11 -29.36
CA LYS A 651 -3.33 4.24 -30.55
C LYS A 651 -4.04 2.91 -30.36
N ALA A 652 -3.93 2.29 -29.18
CA ALA A 652 -4.64 1.05 -28.86
C ALA A 652 -6.16 1.28 -28.82
N PHE A 653 -6.60 2.39 -28.21
CA PHE A 653 -8.00 2.82 -28.22
C PHE A 653 -8.53 3.05 -29.65
N GLN A 654 -7.82 3.80 -30.48
CA GLN A 654 -8.18 4.02 -31.89
C GLN A 654 -8.36 2.70 -32.66
N MET A 655 -7.46 1.74 -32.43
CA MET A 655 -7.54 0.42 -33.02
C MET A 655 -8.77 -0.37 -32.56
N ALA A 656 -9.15 -0.25 -31.28
CA ALA A 656 -10.37 -0.85 -30.75
C ALA A 656 -11.64 -0.23 -31.37
N MET A 657 -11.71 1.10 -31.42
CA MET A 657 -12.86 1.82 -31.97
C MET A 657 -13.07 1.55 -33.47
N ALA A 658 -11.97 1.42 -34.24
CA ALA A 658 -12.02 1.05 -35.65
C ALA A 658 -12.47 -0.40 -35.91
N ASN A 659 -12.34 -1.29 -34.91
CA ASN A 659 -12.76 -2.69 -35.01
C ASN A 659 -14.28 -2.88 -34.79
N ARG A 660 -14.98 -1.85 -34.34
CA ARG A 660 -16.43 -1.91 -34.09
C ARG A 660 -17.23 -2.00 -35.38
N SER A 661 -18.50 -2.40 -35.24
CA SER A 661 -19.44 -2.51 -36.36
C SER A 661 -20.72 -1.71 -36.09
N PRO A 662 -20.91 -0.54 -36.74
CA PRO A 662 -19.98 0.13 -37.66
C PRO A 662 -18.71 0.64 -36.93
N PRO A 663 -17.59 0.84 -37.67
CA PRO A 663 -16.39 1.46 -37.10
C PRO A 663 -16.71 2.83 -36.51
N VAL A 664 -16.09 3.13 -35.35
CA VAL A 664 -16.24 4.43 -34.70
C VAL A 664 -14.99 5.26 -34.93
N GLU A 665 -15.13 6.38 -35.63
CA GLU A 665 -14.03 7.33 -35.82
C GLU A 665 -13.83 8.20 -34.57
N VAL A 666 -12.59 8.30 -34.12
CA VAL A 666 -12.16 9.16 -33.01
C VAL A 666 -11.02 10.07 -33.48
N PRO A 667 -10.73 11.20 -32.81
CA PRO A 667 -9.68 12.13 -33.24
C PRO A 667 -8.33 11.45 -33.48
N GLU A 668 -7.57 11.89 -34.49
CA GLU A 668 -6.25 11.32 -34.82
C GLU A 668 -5.23 11.54 -33.70
N THR A 669 -5.26 12.72 -33.08
CA THR A 669 -4.37 13.12 -32.00
C THR A 669 -5.10 13.12 -30.66
N MET A 670 -4.42 12.65 -29.62
CA MET A 670 -4.92 12.76 -28.26
C MET A 670 -5.08 14.24 -27.87
N PRO A 671 -6.13 14.61 -27.13
CA PRO A 671 -6.26 15.95 -26.55
C PRO A 671 -5.06 16.33 -25.66
N THR A 672 -4.81 17.62 -25.52
CA THR A 672 -3.79 18.15 -24.59
C THR A 672 -3.99 17.58 -23.19
N PRO A 673 -2.92 17.16 -22.49
CA PRO A 673 -3.03 16.64 -21.13
C PRO A 673 -3.72 17.64 -20.19
N SER A 674 -4.65 17.15 -19.40
CA SER A 674 -5.23 17.91 -18.29
C SER A 674 -4.17 18.25 -17.25
N THR A 675 -4.43 19.31 -16.48
CA THR A 675 -3.53 19.76 -15.40
C THR A 675 -3.21 18.64 -14.41
N LEU A 676 -4.19 17.80 -14.09
CA LEU A 676 -4.02 16.59 -13.27
C LEU A 676 -2.93 15.65 -13.82
N ARG A 677 -2.95 15.38 -15.12
CA ARG A 677 -1.99 14.48 -15.78
C ARG A 677 -0.59 15.09 -15.81
N ILE A 678 -0.47 16.40 -15.93
CA ILE A 678 0.82 17.10 -15.90
C ILE A 678 1.43 17.03 -14.50
N VAL A 679 0.60 17.12 -13.45
CA VAL A 679 1.06 17.15 -12.05
C VAL A 679 1.40 15.76 -11.48
N PHE A 680 0.84 14.67 -12.01
CA PHE A 680 1.21 13.34 -11.53
C PHE A 680 2.63 12.95 -11.96
N PRO A 681 3.44 12.36 -11.05
CA PRO A 681 4.76 11.85 -11.40
C PRO A 681 4.66 10.71 -12.42
N PRO A 682 5.66 10.55 -13.29
CA PRO A 682 5.83 9.29 -13.97
C PRO A 682 6.08 8.19 -12.92
N SER A 683 5.48 7.04 -13.14
CA SER A 683 5.77 5.82 -12.39
C SER A 683 6.98 5.15 -13.05
N THR A 684 8.10 5.02 -12.34
CA THR A 684 9.33 4.40 -12.84
C THR A 684 9.41 2.92 -12.52
#